data_AF-G0RQ91-F1
#
_entry.id   AF-G0RQ91-F1
#
_cell.length_a   1.000
_cell.length_b   1.000
_cell.length_c   1.000
_cell.angle_alpha   90.00
_cell.angle_beta   90.00
_cell.angle_gamma   90.00
#
_symmetry.space_group_name_H-M   'P 1'
#
loop_
_entity.id
_entity.type
_entity.pdbx_description
1 polymer ?
#
loop_
_entity_poly.entity_id
_entity_poly.type
_entity_poly.pdbx_seq_one_letter_code
_entity_poly.pdbx_strand_id
1 'polypeptide(L)'
;MDSPRGHTLFKKKEGILSFTSDRKAITWTPASGGPATVSLPVTSITNLQQTPDSSPKVMLKIFEKTESAADPVTYLFHFNTPDAKAEAQAVKDLLSRLLADLRNGEANVFKLATPTATPAANGETTGGSTLLASSSGVNTQPTAPTWFDDNQLRTNIELHQSLMRKDRSLHQTYMSAMETKPESMTGAAFNAQFWSTRINLLRAHAIEISQKKGAYNVLSTVKPRTVDGELKLNISVEQVQMIFSQHPLIKRIYNENVPRLSEAEFWSRFFLSRLAKKLKGERVTDNDPADAIFDKYDVDSNLQDAQSKITALTVPHIIDIEGNEENQGGFKGGNAKDVEMRPRSNIPIVRTLNSLSEKIMANVPPSDITAYDADGLYNASKELTLRDLRGDEEERRIMLNIKERNNFFTSKDSPASRDRGMLASQRPEDVLAKMQNFNTTRPDKTGDIGLQIDIDFDIDSDSDNESKTGANTTRDAIKEAEKDVMNGIHQQRSQKYGRASDDTSPMGLPPQIFEKCVLTHATTIEFLHQFWDGFLSGDPDRATEVQYLAESLARSMMRIQAVADEAEVERESIIQKRKQEIRSHFERTGKKIRWRPDMVGGGRDAVVKMMQPTMDALRRAQDFYSRALGEENVQISTEGT
;
A
#
# COMPACT_ATOMS: atom_id res chain seq x y z
N MET A 1 -37.15 20.63 30.47
CA MET A 1 -35.99 20.61 31.38
C MET A 1 -35.29 21.96 31.23
N ASP A 2 -35.63 22.93 32.08
CA ASP A 2 -35.10 24.29 32.00
C ASP A 2 -33.58 24.30 32.15
N SER A 3 -32.90 25.00 31.23
CA SER A 3 -31.47 25.28 31.38
C SER A 3 -31.26 26.26 32.53
N PRO A 4 -30.31 26.01 33.46
CA PRO A 4 -30.04 26.93 34.56
C PRO A 4 -29.62 28.29 34.02
N ARG A 5 -30.20 29.34 34.59
CA ARG A 5 -29.90 30.74 34.29
C ARG A 5 -29.28 31.37 35.54
N GLY A 6 -28.24 32.18 35.35
CA GLY A 6 -27.58 32.89 36.43
C GLY A 6 -27.64 34.40 36.22
N HIS A 7 -28.11 35.14 37.22
CA HIS A 7 -28.11 36.60 37.16
C HIS A 7 -26.74 37.15 37.56
N THR A 8 -26.05 37.76 36.60
CA THR A 8 -24.63 38.12 36.74
C THR A 8 -24.32 39.55 36.31
N LEU A 9 -23.42 40.17 37.06
CA LEU A 9 -22.73 41.42 36.76
C LEU A 9 -21.43 41.10 36.01
N PHE A 10 -21.33 41.56 34.77
CA PHE A 10 -20.12 41.46 33.94
C PHE A 10 -19.68 42.87 33.52
N LYS A 11 -18.42 43.25 33.82
CA LYS A 11 -17.89 44.62 33.57
C LYS A 11 -18.84 45.74 34.05
N LYS A 12 -19.39 45.60 35.27
CA LYS A 12 -20.37 46.52 35.90
C LYS A 12 -21.74 46.64 35.20
N LYS A 13 -22.06 45.76 34.25
CA LYS A 13 -23.38 45.68 33.60
C LYS A 13 -24.14 44.46 34.11
N GLU A 14 -25.42 44.61 34.39
CA GLU A 14 -26.31 43.51 34.79
C GLU A 14 -26.76 42.71 33.57
N GLY A 15 -26.77 41.39 33.71
CA GLY A 15 -27.19 40.48 32.65
C GLY A 15 -27.46 39.08 33.14
N ILE A 16 -27.87 38.23 32.20
CA ILE A 16 -28.24 36.84 32.44
C ILE A 16 -27.24 35.96 31.70
N LEU A 17 -26.62 35.06 32.45
CA LEU A 17 -25.77 34.00 31.92
C LEU A 17 -26.66 32.78 31.67
N SER A 18 -26.75 32.33 30.42
CA SER A 18 -27.57 31.18 30.04
C SER A 18 -26.89 30.33 28.98
N PHE A 19 -27.20 29.03 28.97
CA PHE A 19 -26.75 28.11 27.95
C PHE A 19 -27.65 28.22 26.70
N THR A 20 -27.04 28.19 25.52
CA THR A 20 -27.79 28.05 24.25
C THR A 20 -28.64 26.78 24.28
N SER A 21 -29.76 26.75 23.53
CA SER A 21 -30.64 25.57 23.42
C SER A 21 -29.87 24.28 23.12
N ASP A 22 -28.79 24.39 22.33
CA ASP A 22 -27.96 23.26 21.90
C ASP A 22 -26.88 22.87 22.92
N ARG A 23 -26.78 23.57 24.05
CA ARG A 23 -25.78 23.38 25.14
C ARG A 23 -24.30 23.45 24.71
N LYS A 24 -24.02 23.91 23.49
CA LYS A 24 -22.67 24.01 22.91
C LYS A 24 -21.95 25.32 23.24
N ALA A 25 -22.68 26.34 23.68
CA ALA A 25 -22.13 27.64 24.05
C ALA A 25 -22.82 28.20 25.30
N ILE A 26 -22.06 28.97 26.07
CA ILE A 26 -22.58 29.80 27.16
C ILE A 26 -22.65 31.25 26.68
N THR A 27 -23.82 31.85 26.86
CA THR A 27 -24.11 33.20 26.38
C THR A 27 -24.46 34.11 27.55
N TRP A 28 -23.92 35.33 27.52
CA TRP A 28 -24.28 36.38 28.46
C TRP A 28 -25.08 37.46 27.73
N THR A 29 -26.30 37.71 28.20
CA THR A 29 -27.22 38.71 27.65
C THR A 29 -27.41 39.85 28.66
N PRO A 30 -27.24 41.12 28.28
CA PRO A 30 -27.49 42.23 29.19
C PRO A 30 -28.99 42.35 29.54
N ALA A 31 -29.30 42.71 30.78
CA ALA A 31 -30.68 42.84 31.27
C ALA A 31 -31.46 43.98 30.58
N SER A 32 -30.77 44.87 29.87
CA SER A 32 -31.33 45.96 29.09
C SER A 32 -31.93 45.55 27.73
N GLY A 33 -32.04 44.24 27.44
CA GLY A 33 -32.79 43.73 26.28
C GLY A 33 -32.08 43.89 24.92
N GLY A 34 -30.89 43.32 24.75
CA GLY A 34 -30.13 43.33 23.49
C GLY A 34 -29.53 41.96 23.11
N PRO A 35 -28.87 41.84 21.94
CA PRO A 35 -28.20 40.61 21.51
C PRO A 35 -27.08 40.19 22.47
N ALA A 36 -26.77 38.89 22.53
CA ALA A 36 -25.76 38.33 23.42
C ALA A 36 -24.41 39.03 23.24
N THR A 37 -23.92 39.67 24.30
CA THR A 37 -22.68 40.48 24.26
C THR A 37 -21.44 39.60 24.36
N VAL A 38 -21.57 38.39 24.92
CA VAL A 38 -20.49 37.41 25.03
C VAL A 38 -21.09 36.04 24.71
N SER A 39 -20.50 35.33 23.74
CA SER A 39 -20.87 33.96 23.36
C SER A 39 -19.60 33.11 23.38
N LEU A 40 -19.46 32.23 24.37
CA LEU A 40 -18.29 31.40 24.58
C LEU A 40 -18.63 29.95 24.22
N PRO A 41 -18.00 29.37 23.18
CA PRO A 41 -18.19 27.95 22.87
C PRO A 41 -17.54 27.09 23.96
N VAL A 42 -18.22 26.05 24.43
CA VAL A 42 -17.75 25.22 25.56
C VAL A 42 -16.42 24.52 25.26
N THR A 43 -16.11 24.28 23.97
CA THR A 43 -14.83 23.72 23.50
C THR A 43 -13.63 24.65 23.69
N SER A 44 -13.85 25.96 23.78
CA SER A 44 -12.78 26.95 23.99
C SER A 44 -12.42 27.17 25.46
N ILE A 45 -13.18 26.58 26.38
CA ILE A 45 -13.04 26.78 27.83
C ILE A 45 -12.01 25.80 28.39
N THR A 46 -10.96 26.32 29.02
CA THR A 46 -9.86 25.50 29.56
C THR A 46 -10.01 25.22 31.04
N ASN A 47 -10.33 26.24 31.83
CA ASN A 47 -10.41 26.14 33.28
C ASN A 47 -11.56 27.00 33.83
N LEU A 48 -12.08 26.60 34.99
CA LEU A 48 -13.16 27.24 35.70
C LEU A 48 -12.76 27.42 37.16
N GLN A 49 -12.83 28.66 37.66
CA GLN A 49 -12.57 28.97 39.06
C GLN A 49 -13.82 29.61 39.68
N GLN A 50 -14.19 29.14 40.86
CA GLN A 50 -15.23 29.75 41.68
C GLN A 50 -14.58 30.24 42.98
N THR A 51 -15.04 31.37 43.47
CA THR A 51 -14.66 31.86 44.79
C THR A 51 -15.09 30.87 45.89
N PRO A 52 -14.25 30.62 46.91
CA PRO A 52 -14.57 29.70 47.99
C PRO A 52 -15.75 30.18 48.85
N ASP A 53 -16.44 29.23 49.49
CA ASP A 53 -17.70 29.44 50.24
C ASP A 53 -17.59 30.40 51.42
N SER A 54 -16.37 30.70 51.86
CA SER A 54 -16.07 31.66 52.94
C SER A 54 -16.15 33.13 52.51
N SER A 55 -16.30 33.43 51.21
CA SER A 55 -16.28 34.81 50.70
C SER A 55 -17.69 35.38 50.48
N PRO A 56 -17.94 36.67 50.83
CA PRO A 56 -19.27 37.29 50.69
C PRO A 56 -19.65 37.61 49.24
N LYS A 57 -18.72 37.48 48.28
CA LYS A 57 -18.94 37.76 46.85
C LYS A 57 -18.80 36.47 46.06
N VAL A 58 -19.89 36.00 45.46
CA VAL A 58 -19.89 34.82 44.57
C VAL A 58 -19.44 35.26 43.17
N MET A 59 -18.30 34.74 42.71
CA MET A 59 -17.78 35.01 41.36
C MET A 59 -17.41 33.71 40.64
N LEU A 60 -17.70 33.66 39.35
CA LEU A 60 -17.29 32.60 38.43
C LEU A 60 -16.31 33.17 37.40
N LYS A 61 -15.09 32.63 37.38
CA LYS A 61 -14.03 33.00 36.45
C LYS A 61 -13.85 31.90 35.42
N ILE A 62 -14.06 32.24 34.14
CA ILE A 62 -13.95 31.33 32.99
C ILE A 62 -12.70 31.69 32.19
N PHE A 63 -11.89 30.70 31.84
CA PHE A 63 -10.68 30.87 31.02
C PHE A 63 -10.94 30.38 29.59
N GLU A 64 -10.89 31.28 28.61
CA GLU A 64 -11.01 30.98 27.19
C GLU A 64 -9.63 30.89 26.53
N LYS A 65 -9.40 29.85 25.73
CA LYS A 65 -8.23 29.74 24.85
C LYS A 65 -8.61 30.18 23.44
N THR A 66 -8.14 31.36 23.04
CA THR A 66 -8.29 31.87 21.67
C THR A 66 -7.01 31.52 20.89
N GLU A 67 -7.13 31.03 19.65
CA GLU A 67 -5.99 30.60 18.81
C GLU A 67 -4.97 31.72 18.49
N SER A 68 -5.26 32.98 18.82
CA SER A 68 -4.45 34.14 18.42
C SER A 68 -3.69 34.84 19.56
N ALA A 69 -3.75 34.36 20.81
CA ALA A 69 -2.95 34.93 21.91
C ALA A 69 -2.48 33.84 22.88
N ALA A 70 -1.20 33.89 23.27
CA ALA A 70 -0.58 32.89 24.13
C ALA A 70 -1.10 32.91 25.59
N ASP A 71 -1.80 33.99 25.98
CA ASP A 71 -2.39 34.16 27.31
C ASP A 71 -3.91 33.90 27.29
N PRO A 72 -4.45 33.08 28.22
CA PRO A 72 -5.88 32.79 28.26
C PRO A 72 -6.72 34.02 28.62
N VAL A 73 -7.75 34.32 27.83
CA VAL A 73 -8.67 35.44 28.09
C VAL A 73 -9.58 35.07 29.25
N THR A 74 -9.57 35.89 30.31
CA THR A 74 -10.33 35.61 31.54
C THR A 74 -11.62 36.43 31.61
N TYR A 75 -12.75 35.75 31.77
CA TYR A 75 -14.06 36.37 32.00
C TYR A 75 -14.47 36.20 33.45
N LEU A 76 -14.81 37.30 34.13
CA LEU A 76 -15.22 37.31 35.53
C LEU A 76 -16.70 37.71 35.65
N PHE A 77 -17.54 36.79 36.09
CA PHE A 77 -18.97 36.98 36.31
C PHE A 77 -19.27 37.05 37.82
N HIS A 78 -19.92 38.13 38.27
CA HIS A 78 -20.30 38.31 39.67
C HIS A 78 -21.81 38.07 39.85
N PHE A 79 -22.22 37.15 40.72
CA PHE A 79 -23.64 36.85 40.93
C PHE A 79 -24.23 37.80 42.00
N ASN A 80 -25.38 38.44 41.69
CA ASN A 80 -25.95 39.54 42.48
C ASN A 80 -27.33 39.21 43.11
N THR A 81 -27.75 37.95 43.12
CA THR A 81 -29.05 37.50 43.63
C THR A 81 -28.96 36.93 45.06
N PRO A 82 -30.06 36.92 45.84
CA PRO A 82 -30.10 36.24 47.13
C PRO A 82 -29.86 34.73 47.01
N ASP A 83 -30.23 34.14 45.86
CA ASP A 83 -29.99 32.74 45.49
C ASP A 83 -28.69 32.53 44.69
N ALA A 84 -27.80 33.53 44.66
CA ALA A 84 -26.56 33.54 43.87
C ALA A 84 -25.67 32.30 44.09
N LYS A 85 -25.71 31.71 45.30
CA LYS A 85 -24.93 30.52 45.63
C LYS A 85 -25.45 29.28 44.89
N ALA A 86 -26.76 29.08 44.88
CA ALA A 86 -27.40 27.95 44.22
C ALA A 86 -27.32 28.08 42.68
N GLU A 87 -27.54 29.28 42.14
CA GLU A 87 -27.41 29.55 40.70
C GLU A 87 -25.97 29.36 40.20
N ALA A 88 -24.97 29.87 40.93
CA ALA A 88 -23.57 29.72 40.55
C ALA A 88 -23.11 28.26 40.61
N GLN A 89 -23.56 27.49 41.60
CA GLN A 89 -23.30 26.05 41.69
C GLN A 89 -23.98 25.29 40.54
N ALA A 90 -25.26 25.57 40.24
CA ALA A 90 -25.98 24.90 39.15
C ALA A 90 -25.35 25.17 37.77
N VAL A 91 -24.92 26.41 37.50
CA VAL A 91 -24.24 26.77 36.24
C VAL A 91 -22.86 26.10 36.15
N LYS A 92 -22.11 26.06 37.26
CA LYS A 92 -20.81 25.39 37.35
C LYS A 92 -20.93 23.88 37.18
N ASP A 93 -21.89 23.23 37.82
CA ASP A 93 -22.08 21.79 37.76
C ASP A 93 -22.46 21.34 36.36
N LEU A 94 -23.28 22.13 35.66
CA LEU A 94 -23.61 21.87 34.26
C LEU A 94 -22.39 22.08 33.35
N LEU A 95 -21.65 23.18 33.51
CA LEU A 95 -20.48 23.47 32.68
C LEU A 95 -19.34 22.47 32.92
N SER A 96 -19.11 22.07 34.16
CA SER A 96 -18.11 21.05 34.51
C SER A 96 -18.50 19.67 34.01
N ARG A 97 -19.79 19.32 34.01
CA ARG A 97 -20.29 18.09 33.37
C ARG A 97 -20.07 18.10 31.86
N LEU A 98 -20.40 19.20 31.18
CA LEU A 98 -20.17 19.32 29.73
C LEU A 98 -18.67 19.30 29.37
N LEU A 99 -17.82 19.93 30.19
CA LEU A 99 -16.36 19.89 30.00
C LEU A 99 -15.80 18.49 30.29
N ALA A 100 -16.34 17.78 31.29
CA ALA A 100 -15.99 16.39 31.57
C ALA A 100 -16.45 15.46 30.44
N ASP A 101 -17.63 15.67 29.86
CA ASP A 101 -18.13 14.93 28.70
C ASP A 101 -17.26 15.19 27.45
N LEU A 102 -16.81 16.43 27.23
CA LEU A 102 -15.85 16.75 26.16
C LEU A 102 -14.48 16.13 26.39
N ARG A 103 -13.95 16.18 27.61
CA ARG A 103 -12.67 15.55 27.96
C ARG A 103 -12.75 14.02 27.91
N ASN A 104 -13.91 13.44 28.24
CA ASN A 104 -14.18 12.01 28.07
C ASN A 104 -14.38 11.66 26.59
N GLY A 105 -14.95 12.56 25.78
CA GLY A 105 -15.03 12.44 24.32
C GLY A 105 -13.65 12.47 23.66
N GLU A 106 -12.76 13.38 24.07
CA GLU A 106 -11.36 13.41 23.65
C GLU A 106 -10.56 12.21 24.20
N ALA A 107 -10.83 11.77 25.43
CA ALA A 107 -10.25 10.55 25.99
C ALA A 107 -10.80 9.28 25.32
N ASN A 108 -11.94 9.34 24.62
CA ASN A 108 -12.46 8.24 23.79
C ASN A 108 -11.95 8.30 22.34
N VAL A 109 -11.28 9.40 21.95
CA VAL A 109 -10.41 9.46 20.76
C VAL A 109 -8.98 9.01 21.11
N PHE A 110 -8.58 9.08 22.39
CA PHE A 110 -7.28 8.61 22.90
C PHE A 110 -7.33 7.29 23.71
N LYS A 111 -8.45 6.57 23.73
CA LYS A 111 -8.57 5.20 24.25
C LYS A 111 -9.26 4.29 23.25
N LEU A 112 -8.71 4.21 22.05
CA LEU A 112 -8.78 3.02 21.22
C LEU A 112 -7.36 2.64 20.75
N ALA A 113 -6.45 2.53 21.73
CA ALA A 113 -5.23 1.74 21.65
C ALA A 113 -4.95 1.22 23.07
N THR A 114 -5.02 -0.11 23.18
CA THR A 114 -4.82 -1.05 24.29
C THR A 114 -3.43 -0.93 24.98
N PRO A 115 -3.03 -1.77 25.98
CA PRO A 115 -3.74 -2.69 26.88
C PRO A 115 -3.32 -2.53 28.37
N THR A 116 -3.99 -3.29 29.23
CA THR A 116 -3.64 -3.59 30.61
C THR A 116 -2.32 -4.36 30.71
N ALA A 117 -1.33 -3.80 31.40
CA ALA A 117 -0.31 -4.55 32.12
C ALA A 117 0.00 -3.81 33.42
N THR A 118 -0.33 -4.43 34.54
CA THR A 118 0.11 -4.04 35.88
C THR A 118 1.63 -4.07 35.98
N PRO A 119 2.22 -3.16 36.74
CA PRO A 119 3.09 -3.60 37.82
C PRO A 119 2.76 -2.93 39.15
N ALA A 120 2.87 -3.75 40.19
CA ALA A 120 2.78 -3.39 41.59
C ALA A 120 3.97 -2.52 42.04
N ALA A 121 3.75 -1.80 43.12
CA ALA A 121 4.72 -0.99 43.84
C ALA A 121 5.85 -1.81 44.46
N ASN A 122 7.11 -1.38 44.31
CA ASN A 122 8.02 -1.05 45.41
C ASN A 122 9.39 -0.55 44.92
N GLY A 123 9.94 0.47 45.60
CA GLY A 123 11.37 0.55 45.95
C GLY A 123 12.34 1.34 45.06
N GLU A 124 12.72 2.54 45.55
CA GLU A 124 14.07 3.16 45.51
C GLU A 124 14.68 3.76 44.22
N THR A 125 14.59 5.09 44.18
CA THR A 125 15.68 6.10 44.10
C THR A 125 16.90 5.93 43.16
N THR A 126 17.08 6.99 42.35
CA THR A 126 18.31 7.62 41.76
C THR A 126 18.14 7.75 40.23
N GLY A 127 18.27 8.88 39.52
CA GLY A 127 18.62 10.28 39.77
C GLY A 127 19.10 10.90 38.44
N GLY A 128 18.42 11.94 37.92
CA GLY A 128 18.84 12.83 36.81
C GLY A 128 18.69 12.28 35.38
N SER A 129 18.27 13.00 34.33
CA SER A 129 18.16 14.45 34.10
C SER A 129 17.22 14.77 32.92
N THR A 130 16.40 15.79 33.15
CA THR A 130 15.98 16.91 32.28
C THR A 130 15.92 16.80 30.75
N LEU A 131 14.70 17.12 30.29
CA LEU A 131 14.31 17.77 29.04
C LEU A 131 15.29 18.83 28.53
N LEU A 132 15.59 18.77 27.22
CA LEU A 132 15.96 19.91 26.38
C LEU A 132 15.44 19.63 24.96
N ALA A 133 14.19 20.03 24.71
CA ALA A 133 13.66 20.17 23.36
C ALA A 133 14.12 21.53 22.84
N SER A 134 15.19 21.52 22.03
CA SER A 134 15.64 22.69 21.30
C SER A 134 14.69 22.98 20.14
N SER A 135 14.19 24.21 20.16
CA SER A 135 13.51 24.92 19.09
C SER A 135 14.19 24.78 17.73
N SER A 136 13.45 24.36 16.70
CA SER A 136 13.72 24.65 15.29
C SER A 136 12.48 24.37 14.45
N GLY A 137 12.04 25.39 13.70
CA GLY A 137 11.29 25.32 12.44
C GLY A 137 10.06 24.42 12.38
N VAL A 138 8.89 25.06 12.29
CA VAL A 138 7.68 24.41 11.74
C VAL A 138 7.94 24.10 10.27
N ASN A 139 8.57 22.95 10.04
CA ASN A 139 8.58 22.30 8.75
C ASN A 139 7.36 21.37 8.76
N THR A 140 6.24 21.84 8.21
CA THR A 140 5.13 20.94 7.86
C THR A 140 5.62 20.04 6.73
N GLN A 141 6.37 19.00 7.08
CA GLN A 141 6.55 17.86 6.20
C GLN A 141 5.14 17.37 5.86
N PRO A 142 4.78 17.24 4.57
CA PRO A 142 3.53 16.60 4.20
C PRO A 142 3.56 15.21 4.82
N THR A 143 2.59 14.91 5.69
CA THR A 143 2.43 13.58 6.29
C THR A 143 2.60 12.55 5.19
N ALA A 144 3.60 11.68 5.31
CA ALA A 144 3.85 10.64 4.33
C ALA A 144 2.52 9.93 4.05
N PRO A 145 2.13 9.79 2.78
CA PRO A 145 0.80 9.30 2.48
C PRO A 145 0.60 7.91 3.10
N THR A 146 -0.60 7.69 3.64
CA THR A 146 -0.94 6.60 4.59
C THR A 146 -0.64 5.20 4.06
N TRP A 147 -0.55 5.05 2.73
CA TRP A 147 -0.18 3.82 2.02
C TRP A 147 1.32 3.44 2.08
N PHE A 148 2.20 4.28 2.66
CA PHE A 148 3.63 3.96 2.85
C PHE A 148 3.91 3.44 4.26
N ASP A 149 2.93 3.51 5.16
CA ASP A 149 3.03 2.96 6.51
C ASP A 149 2.45 1.55 6.55
N ASP A 150 3.33 0.56 6.70
CA ASP A 150 3.00 -0.86 6.70
C ASP A 150 2.07 -1.26 7.85
N ASN A 151 2.17 -0.57 8.99
CA ASN A 151 1.31 -0.85 10.14
C ASN A 151 -0.12 -0.35 9.89
N GLN A 152 -0.29 0.78 9.20
CA GLN A 152 -1.61 1.26 8.78
C GLN A 152 -2.24 0.34 7.74
N LEU A 153 -1.45 -0.15 6.78
CA LEU A 153 -1.93 -1.13 5.80
C LEU A 153 -2.37 -2.45 6.46
N ARG A 154 -1.66 -2.93 7.48
CA ARG A 154 -2.01 -4.15 8.24
C ARG A 154 -3.27 -4.01 9.09
N THR A 155 -3.60 -2.79 9.53
CA THR A 155 -4.77 -2.54 10.40
C THR A 155 -6.03 -2.16 9.62
N ASN A 156 -5.90 -1.74 8.36
CA ASN A 156 -7.01 -1.29 7.53
C ASN A 156 -7.85 -2.46 6.97
N ILE A 157 -8.88 -2.86 7.73
CA ILE A 157 -9.80 -3.96 7.36
C ILE A 157 -10.62 -3.65 6.10
N GLU A 158 -10.99 -2.39 5.85
CA GLU A 158 -11.77 -2.02 4.66
C GLU A 158 -10.97 -2.25 3.37
N LEU A 159 -9.68 -1.89 3.40
CA LEU A 159 -8.75 -2.14 2.31
C LEU A 159 -8.60 -3.65 2.06
N HIS A 160 -8.47 -4.43 3.13
CA HIS A 160 -8.38 -5.90 3.07
C HIS A 160 -9.61 -6.51 2.40
N GLN A 161 -10.82 -6.09 2.82
CA GLN A 161 -12.07 -6.57 2.25
C GLN A 161 -12.24 -6.16 0.79
N SER A 162 -11.89 -4.92 0.44
CA SER A 162 -11.95 -4.44 -0.94
C SER A 162 -11.03 -5.26 -1.85
N LEU A 163 -9.82 -5.56 -1.37
CA LEU A 163 -8.88 -6.39 -2.10
C LEU A 163 -9.41 -7.83 -2.28
N MET A 164 -9.97 -8.42 -1.23
CA MET A 164 -10.58 -9.76 -1.33
C MET A 164 -11.76 -9.83 -2.29
N ARG A 165 -12.50 -8.73 -2.47
CA ARG A 165 -13.56 -8.66 -3.47
C ARG A 165 -13.00 -8.63 -4.90
N LYS A 166 -11.86 -7.99 -5.10
CA LYS A 166 -11.15 -7.93 -6.37
C LYS A 166 -10.51 -9.28 -6.73
N ASP A 167 -9.81 -9.90 -5.77
CA ASP A 167 -9.07 -11.15 -5.99
C ASP A 167 -9.76 -12.37 -5.37
N ARG A 168 -10.49 -13.13 -6.20
CA ARG A 168 -11.24 -14.33 -5.75
C ARG A 168 -10.34 -15.46 -5.26
N SER A 169 -9.20 -15.70 -5.91
CA SER A 169 -8.25 -16.75 -5.52
C SER A 169 -7.62 -16.46 -4.15
N LEU A 170 -7.30 -15.18 -3.89
CA LEU A 170 -6.80 -14.72 -2.60
C LEU A 170 -7.84 -14.94 -1.50
N HIS A 171 -9.11 -14.61 -1.79
CA HIS A 171 -10.21 -14.85 -0.88
C HIS A 171 -10.38 -16.34 -0.52
N GLN A 172 -10.30 -17.24 -1.51
CA GLN A 172 -10.36 -18.69 -1.27
C GLN A 172 -9.16 -19.19 -0.43
N THR A 173 -7.97 -18.69 -0.72
CA THR A 173 -6.75 -19.02 0.05
C THR A 173 -6.87 -18.55 1.50
N TYR A 174 -7.38 -17.34 1.72
CA TYR A 174 -7.61 -16.83 3.07
C TYR A 174 -8.64 -17.65 3.83
N MET A 175 -9.79 -17.97 3.22
CA MET A 175 -10.83 -18.76 3.88
C MET A 175 -10.33 -20.16 4.24
N SER A 176 -9.66 -20.84 3.32
CA SER A 176 -9.09 -22.16 3.58
C SER A 176 -7.94 -22.13 4.61
N ALA A 177 -7.12 -21.07 4.64
CA ALA A 177 -6.11 -20.88 5.67
C ALA A 177 -6.73 -20.55 7.05
N MET A 178 -7.83 -19.79 7.08
CA MET A 178 -8.60 -19.55 8.30
C MET A 178 -9.24 -20.82 8.85
N GLU A 179 -9.78 -21.68 7.99
CA GLU A 179 -10.36 -22.98 8.38
C GLU A 179 -9.28 -23.94 8.91
N THR A 180 -8.07 -23.87 8.35
CA THR A 180 -6.96 -24.77 8.71
C THR A 180 -6.00 -24.20 9.74
N LYS A 181 -6.36 -23.08 10.37
CA LYS A 181 -5.54 -22.44 11.41
C LYS A 181 -5.38 -23.34 12.64
N PRO A 182 -4.24 -23.30 13.33
CA PRO A 182 -4.08 -23.97 14.62
C PRO A 182 -5.01 -23.33 15.66
N GLU A 183 -5.65 -24.15 16.50
CA GLU A 183 -6.60 -23.71 17.53
C GLU A 183 -5.96 -22.77 18.56
N SER A 184 -4.65 -22.89 18.76
CA SER A 184 -3.87 -22.03 19.66
C SER A 184 -3.67 -20.61 19.10
N MET A 185 -3.83 -20.38 17.79
CA MET A 185 -3.69 -19.06 17.18
C MET A 185 -5.03 -18.31 17.10
N THR A 186 -5.04 -17.08 17.63
CA THR A 186 -6.19 -16.18 17.53
C THR A 186 -6.42 -15.75 16.07
N GLY A 187 -7.69 -15.52 15.70
CA GLY A 187 -8.00 -15.06 14.33
C GLY A 187 -7.37 -13.71 13.99
N ALA A 188 -7.16 -12.85 14.98
CA ALA A 188 -6.49 -11.56 14.80
C ALA A 188 -4.99 -11.72 14.51
N ALA A 189 -4.29 -12.61 15.23
CA ALA A 189 -2.88 -12.91 14.97
C ALA A 189 -2.69 -13.52 13.58
N PHE A 190 -3.56 -14.46 13.19
CA PHE A 190 -3.56 -15.02 11.84
C PHE A 190 -3.73 -13.93 10.78
N ASN A 191 -4.68 -13.00 10.97
CA ASN A 191 -4.90 -11.92 10.02
C ASN A 191 -3.68 -11.00 9.90
N ALA A 192 -3.06 -10.63 11.01
CA ALA A 192 -1.86 -9.80 10.99
C ALA A 192 -0.72 -10.47 10.22
N GLN A 193 -0.51 -11.78 10.43
CA GLN A 193 0.51 -12.56 9.72
C GLN A 193 0.16 -12.80 8.24
N PHE A 194 -1.11 -13.04 7.93
CA PHE A 194 -1.58 -13.22 6.54
C PHE A 194 -1.36 -11.96 5.71
N TRP A 195 -1.60 -10.80 6.29
CA TRP A 195 -1.39 -9.50 5.64
C TRP A 195 0.06 -9.02 5.71
N SER A 196 0.87 -9.47 6.66
CA SER A 196 2.30 -9.12 6.73
C SER A 196 3.10 -9.67 5.55
N THR A 197 2.75 -10.86 5.04
CA THR A 197 3.38 -11.42 3.83
C THR A 197 2.90 -10.74 2.54
N ARG A 198 1.79 -9.99 2.58
CA ARG A 198 1.09 -9.40 1.42
C ARG A 198 1.00 -7.88 1.45
N ILE A 199 1.89 -7.22 2.20
CA ILE A 199 1.90 -5.76 2.33
C ILE A 199 2.11 -5.11 0.96
N ASN A 200 2.93 -5.71 0.10
CA ASN A 200 3.14 -5.25 -1.28
C ASN A 200 1.84 -5.18 -2.08
N LEU A 201 0.97 -6.18 -1.92
CA LEU A 201 -0.29 -6.28 -2.62
C LEU A 201 -1.30 -5.28 -2.04
N LEU A 202 -1.37 -5.15 -0.71
CA LEU A 202 -2.14 -4.11 -0.04
C LEU A 202 -1.71 -2.70 -0.44
N ARG A 203 -0.39 -2.47 -0.52
CA ARG A 203 0.18 -1.20 -0.95
C ARG A 203 -0.16 -0.91 -2.40
N ALA A 204 -0.01 -1.87 -3.31
CA ALA A 204 -0.38 -1.70 -4.72
C ALA A 204 -1.87 -1.37 -4.88
N HIS A 205 -2.74 -2.04 -4.13
CA HIS A 205 -4.18 -1.79 -4.16
C HIS A 205 -4.58 -0.46 -3.51
N ALA A 206 -3.92 -0.08 -2.39
CA ALA A 206 -4.06 1.26 -1.83
C ALA A 206 -3.62 2.32 -2.84
N ILE A 207 -2.55 2.03 -3.60
CA ILE A 207 -2.06 2.88 -4.68
C ILE A 207 -3.08 3.06 -5.79
N GLU A 208 -3.66 1.97 -6.25
CA GLU A 208 -4.69 1.98 -7.27
C GLU A 208 -5.95 2.74 -6.84
N ILE A 209 -6.44 2.53 -5.60
CA ILE A 209 -7.65 3.22 -5.09
C ILE A 209 -7.45 4.72 -4.99
N SER A 210 -6.26 5.15 -4.58
CA SER A 210 -5.99 6.59 -4.39
C SER A 210 -5.38 7.26 -5.62
N GLN A 211 -5.15 6.50 -6.70
CA GLN A 211 -4.84 7.05 -8.01
C GLN A 211 -6.07 7.78 -8.56
N LYS A 212 -6.05 9.11 -8.47
CA LYS A 212 -7.08 9.96 -9.08
C LYS A 212 -6.68 10.32 -10.50
N LYS A 213 -7.67 10.42 -11.39
CA LYS A 213 -7.47 11.00 -12.72
C LYS A 213 -7.00 12.45 -12.57
N GLY A 214 -5.98 12.84 -13.33
CA GLY A 214 -5.47 14.22 -13.35
C GLY A 214 -6.58 15.23 -13.68
N ALA A 215 -6.50 16.42 -13.10
CA ALA A 215 -7.43 17.50 -13.39
C ALA A 215 -7.30 17.91 -14.87
N TYR A 216 -8.41 17.91 -15.61
CA TYR A 216 -8.46 18.34 -17.00
C TYR A 216 -9.64 19.28 -17.22
N ASN A 217 -9.60 20.11 -18.26
CA ASN A 217 -10.66 21.09 -18.54
C ASN A 217 -12.01 20.41 -18.90
N VAL A 218 -12.92 20.29 -17.93
CA VAL A 218 -14.20 19.57 -18.11
C VAL A 218 -15.16 20.33 -19.00
N LEU A 219 -15.24 21.66 -18.85
CA LEU A 219 -16.17 22.52 -19.59
C LEU A 219 -15.93 22.47 -21.11
N SER A 220 -14.71 22.12 -21.54
CA SER A 220 -14.39 21.92 -22.97
C SER A 220 -14.86 20.58 -23.51
N THR A 221 -14.89 19.56 -22.66
CA THR A 221 -15.24 18.18 -23.04
C THR A 221 -16.74 17.93 -23.05
N VAL A 222 -17.49 18.56 -22.14
CA VAL A 222 -18.94 18.45 -22.05
C VAL A 222 -19.57 19.34 -23.11
N LYS A 223 -19.90 18.76 -24.26
CA LYS A 223 -20.67 19.43 -25.30
C LYS A 223 -22.14 19.01 -25.19
N PRO A 224 -23.08 19.97 -25.27
CA PRO A 224 -24.50 19.63 -25.37
C PRO A 224 -24.76 18.72 -26.57
N ARG A 225 -25.44 17.60 -26.35
CA ARG A 225 -25.94 16.73 -27.43
C ARG A 225 -27.45 16.90 -27.54
N THR A 226 -27.92 17.19 -28.74
CA THR A 226 -29.35 17.19 -29.03
C THR A 226 -29.76 15.77 -29.39
N VAL A 227 -30.63 15.17 -28.59
CA VAL A 227 -31.24 13.86 -28.86
C VAL A 227 -32.74 14.10 -28.88
N ASP A 228 -33.40 13.80 -30.01
CA ASP A 228 -34.85 13.98 -30.19
C ASP A 228 -35.37 15.43 -30.04
N GLY A 229 -34.59 16.42 -30.48
CA GLY A 229 -34.98 17.83 -30.42
C GLY A 229 -34.90 18.46 -29.03
N GLU A 230 -34.68 17.66 -27.98
CA GLU A 230 -34.40 18.13 -26.62
C GLU A 230 -32.89 18.08 -26.32
N LEU A 231 -32.40 19.10 -25.63
CA LEU A 231 -31.00 19.21 -25.25
C LEU A 231 -30.74 18.38 -23.98
N LYS A 232 -30.19 17.17 -24.14
CA LYS A 232 -29.84 16.31 -23.00
C LYS A 232 -28.34 16.35 -22.75
N LEU A 233 -27.98 16.68 -21.51
CA LEU A 233 -26.61 16.70 -21.04
C LEU A 233 -26.33 15.43 -20.25
N ASN A 234 -25.45 14.57 -20.76
CA ASN A 234 -24.93 13.44 -20.00
C ASN A 234 -23.70 13.90 -19.23
N ILE A 235 -23.89 14.24 -17.95
CA ILE A 235 -22.81 14.67 -17.05
C ILE A 235 -22.66 13.62 -15.95
N SER A 236 -21.43 13.15 -15.70
CA SER A 236 -21.15 12.25 -14.59
C SER A 236 -20.94 13.01 -13.27
N VAL A 237 -21.17 12.33 -12.14
CA VAL A 237 -20.95 12.93 -10.79
C VAL A 237 -19.49 13.38 -10.61
N GLU A 238 -18.54 12.62 -11.15
CA GLU A 238 -17.12 12.98 -11.14
C GLU A 238 -16.85 14.27 -11.93
N GLN A 239 -17.51 14.45 -13.08
CA GLN A 239 -17.40 15.68 -13.88
C GLN A 239 -17.98 16.87 -13.11
N VAL A 240 -19.11 16.70 -12.41
CA VAL A 240 -19.69 17.75 -11.55
C VAL A 240 -18.73 18.14 -10.43
N GLN A 241 -18.13 17.16 -9.74
CA GLN A 241 -17.17 17.43 -8.68
C GLN A 241 -15.92 18.16 -9.21
N MET A 242 -15.46 17.81 -10.41
CA MET A 242 -14.35 18.49 -11.07
C MET A 242 -14.73 19.91 -11.53
N ILE A 243 -15.97 20.15 -11.97
CA ILE A 243 -16.48 21.50 -12.25
C ILE A 243 -16.49 22.34 -10.96
N PHE A 244 -16.92 21.78 -9.83
CA PHE A 244 -16.91 22.48 -8.55
C PHE A 244 -15.50 22.78 -8.02
N SER A 245 -14.52 21.89 -8.25
CA SER A 245 -13.13 22.16 -7.88
C SER A 245 -12.49 23.23 -8.76
N GLN A 246 -12.79 23.24 -10.06
CA GLN A 246 -12.29 24.25 -11.01
C GLN A 246 -12.95 25.62 -10.81
N HIS A 247 -14.26 25.63 -10.55
CA HIS A 247 -15.08 26.83 -10.46
C HIS A 247 -15.94 26.84 -9.18
N PRO A 248 -15.37 27.30 -8.05
CA PRO A 248 -16.09 27.42 -6.78
C PRO A 248 -17.34 28.31 -6.85
N LEU A 249 -17.37 29.26 -7.79
CA LEU A 249 -18.55 30.09 -8.06
C LEU A 249 -19.77 29.24 -8.43
N ILE A 250 -19.59 28.23 -9.29
CA ILE A 250 -20.67 27.33 -9.70
C ILE A 250 -21.17 26.54 -8.49
N LYS A 251 -20.27 26.12 -7.57
CA LYS A 251 -20.66 25.45 -6.32
C LYS A 251 -21.54 26.34 -5.43
N ARG A 252 -21.25 27.64 -5.34
CA ARG A 252 -22.09 28.60 -4.60
C ARG A 252 -23.47 28.75 -5.25
N ILE A 253 -23.51 28.98 -6.57
CA ILE A 253 -24.75 29.13 -7.32
C ILE A 253 -25.59 27.84 -7.25
N TYR A 254 -24.95 26.67 -7.31
CA TYR A 254 -25.59 25.37 -7.16
C TYR A 254 -26.24 25.21 -5.77
N ASN A 255 -25.50 25.52 -4.70
CA ASN A 255 -26.02 25.43 -3.33
C ASN A 255 -27.18 26.40 -3.05
N GLU A 256 -27.20 27.56 -3.71
CA GLU A 256 -28.26 28.56 -3.54
C GLU A 256 -29.53 28.22 -4.33
N ASN A 257 -29.41 27.55 -5.48
CA ASN A 257 -30.52 27.34 -6.42
C ASN A 257 -31.01 25.89 -6.50
N VAL A 258 -30.23 24.90 -6.08
CA VAL A 258 -30.66 23.48 -5.98
C VAL A 258 -30.89 23.19 -4.49
N PRO A 259 -32.11 22.77 -4.06
CA PRO A 259 -33.13 22.01 -4.80
C PRO A 259 -34.27 22.81 -5.46
N ARG A 260 -34.25 24.15 -5.49
CA ARG A 260 -35.35 24.94 -6.07
C ARG A 260 -35.54 24.66 -7.57
N LEU A 261 -34.44 24.37 -8.26
CA LEU A 261 -34.39 23.83 -9.62
C LEU A 261 -33.94 22.37 -9.57
N SER A 262 -34.38 21.57 -10.55
CA SER A 262 -33.83 20.22 -10.72
C SER A 262 -32.38 20.29 -11.21
N GLU A 263 -31.55 19.30 -10.87
CA GLU A 263 -30.14 19.27 -11.29
C GLU A 263 -30.00 19.26 -12.82
N ALA A 264 -30.86 18.51 -13.51
CA ALA A 264 -30.87 18.45 -14.98
C ALA A 264 -31.20 19.81 -15.62
N GLU A 265 -32.15 20.56 -15.03
CA GLU A 265 -32.53 21.89 -15.49
C GLU A 265 -31.48 22.95 -15.14
N PHE A 266 -30.84 22.83 -13.98
CA PHE A 266 -29.74 23.70 -13.59
C PHE A 266 -28.58 23.59 -14.60
N TRP A 267 -28.16 22.37 -14.93
CA TRP A 267 -27.06 22.15 -15.86
C TRP A 267 -27.43 22.56 -17.29
N SER A 268 -28.64 22.27 -17.77
CA SER A 268 -29.05 22.68 -19.13
C SER A 268 -29.05 24.20 -19.28
N ARG A 269 -29.56 24.94 -18.29
CA ARG A 269 -29.51 26.40 -18.24
C ARG A 269 -28.08 26.93 -18.13
N PHE A 270 -27.26 26.31 -17.28
CA PHE A 270 -25.86 26.70 -17.11
C PHE A 270 -25.07 26.61 -18.42
N PHE A 271 -25.09 25.48 -19.12
CA PHE A 271 -24.30 25.30 -20.35
C PHE A 271 -24.76 26.18 -21.53
N LEU A 272 -26.00 26.66 -21.50
CA LEU A 272 -26.53 27.63 -22.48
C LEU A 272 -26.27 29.09 -22.07
N SER A 273 -25.98 29.34 -20.79
CA SER A 273 -25.81 30.68 -20.25
C SER A 273 -24.55 31.40 -20.78
N ARG A 274 -24.59 32.73 -20.71
CA ARG A 274 -23.43 33.58 -20.98
C ARG A 274 -22.28 33.30 -20.02
N LEU A 275 -22.57 32.88 -18.79
CA LEU A 275 -21.56 32.54 -17.78
C LEU A 275 -20.73 31.32 -18.19
N ALA A 276 -21.34 30.26 -18.72
CA ALA A 276 -20.58 29.11 -19.22
C ALA A 276 -19.69 29.47 -20.41
N LYS A 277 -20.17 30.32 -21.33
CA LYS A 277 -19.36 30.84 -22.43
C LYS A 277 -18.18 31.68 -21.94
N LYS A 278 -18.42 32.56 -20.95
CA LYS A 278 -17.36 33.35 -20.29
C LYS A 278 -16.31 32.43 -19.65
N LEU A 279 -16.73 31.42 -18.89
CA LEU A 279 -15.83 30.46 -18.22
C LEU A 279 -15.03 29.62 -19.22
N LYS A 280 -15.60 29.31 -20.38
CA LYS A 280 -14.93 28.61 -21.48
C LYS A 280 -14.01 29.53 -22.30
N GLY A 281 -14.11 30.85 -22.10
CA GLY A 281 -13.40 31.86 -22.87
C GLY A 281 -14.00 32.14 -24.25
N GLU A 282 -15.18 31.61 -24.58
CA GLU A 282 -15.85 31.88 -25.84
C GLU A 282 -16.32 33.34 -25.93
N ARG A 283 -16.39 33.87 -27.15
CA ARG A 283 -16.90 35.22 -27.40
C ARG A 283 -18.38 35.29 -27.00
N VAL A 284 -18.68 36.07 -25.95
CA VAL A 284 -20.05 36.38 -25.57
C VAL A 284 -20.62 37.36 -26.58
N THR A 285 -21.77 37.01 -27.16
CA THR A 285 -22.48 37.89 -28.09
C THR A 285 -23.78 38.36 -27.43
N ASP A 286 -24.24 39.57 -27.71
CA ASP A 286 -25.48 40.10 -27.12
C ASP A 286 -26.74 39.30 -27.54
N ASN A 287 -26.63 38.47 -28.58
CA ASN A 287 -27.65 37.55 -29.06
C ASN A 287 -27.78 36.27 -28.21
N ASP A 288 -26.90 36.04 -27.24
CA ASP A 288 -26.95 34.87 -26.38
C ASP A 288 -28.09 34.99 -25.35
N PRO A 289 -28.82 33.90 -25.04
CA PRO A 289 -29.92 33.93 -24.09
C PRO A 289 -29.41 34.40 -22.73
N ALA A 290 -29.95 35.52 -22.25
CA ALA A 290 -29.67 36.02 -20.92
C ALA A 290 -30.43 35.20 -19.88
N ASP A 291 -29.74 34.75 -18.82
CA ASP A 291 -30.36 34.01 -17.73
C ASP A 291 -30.31 34.85 -16.45
N ALA A 292 -31.49 35.10 -15.86
CA ALA A 292 -31.65 35.91 -14.65
C ALA A 292 -30.97 35.32 -13.40
N ILE A 293 -30.58 34.05 -13.42
CA ILE A 293 -29.87 33.39 -12.33
C ILE A 293 -28.36 33.55 -12.51
N PHE A 294 -27.84 33.19 -13.69
CA PHE A 294 -26.39 33.13 -13.93
C PHE A 294 -25.77 34.49 -14.27
N ASP A 295 -26.51 35.41 -14.90
CA ASP A 295 -25.96 36.72 -15.31
C ASP A 295 -25.79 37.72 -14.14
N LYS A 296 -26.28 37.38 -12.95
CA LYS A 296 -26.06 38.18 -11.72
C LYS A 296 -24.64 38.06 -11.18
N TYR A 297 -23.94 36.98 -11.52
CA TYR A 297 -22.63 36.68 -10.96
C TYR A 297 -21.55 37.00 -11.99
N ASP A 298 -20.61 37.87 -11.61
CA ASP A 298 -19.47 38.21 -12.46
C ASP A 298 -18.28 37.27 -12.23
N VAL A 299 -17.61 36.92 -13.32
CA VAL A 299 -16.48 35.98 -13.34
C VAL A 299 -15.22 36.63 -12.77
N ASP A 300 -15.06 37.94 -12.97
CA ASP A 300 -13.86 38.69 -12.61
C ASP A 300 -13.64 38.78 -11.10
N SER A 301 -14.71 38.77 -10.30
CA SER A 301 -14.64 38.74 -8.83
C SER A 301 -13.95 37.48 -8.26
N ASN A 302 -14.04 36.32 -8.93
CA ASN A 302 -13.37 35.10 -8.49
C ASN A 302 -11.99 34.89 -9.15
N LEU A 303 -11.65 35.67 -10.17
CA LEU A 303 -10.36 35.59 -10.86
C LEU A 303 -9.26 36.35 -10.11
N GLN A 304 -9.63 37.42 -9.39
CA GLN A 304 -8.69 38.26 -8.63
C GLN A 304 -7.98 37.51 -7.49
N ASP A 305 -8.65 36.57 -6.82
CA ASP A 305 -8.02 35.76 -5.75
C ASP A 305 -6.98 34.76 -6.31
N ALA A 306 -7.15 34.32 -7.57
CA ALA A 306 -6.30 33.32 -8.21
C ALA A 306 -5.03 33.92 -8.83
N GLN A 307 -5.09 35.14 -9.39
CA GLN A 307 -3.99 35.81 -10.11
C GLN A 307 -2.72 36.11 -9.28
N SER A 308 -2.70 35.75 -8.00
CA SER A 308 -1.64 36.12 -7.06
C SER A 308 -0.42 35.21 -7.10
N LYS A 309 -0.50 33.96 -7.58
CA LYS A 309 0.64 33.03 -7.49
C LYS A 309 1.57 33.09 -8.69
N ILE A 310 1.05 33.13 -9.92
CA ILE A 310 1.92 33.27 -11.12
C ILE A 310 2.56 34.66 -11.18
N THR A 311 1.84 35.72 -10.80
CA THR A 311 2.41 37.09 -10.76
C THR A 311 3.44 37.25 -9.64
N ALA A 312 3.44 36.36 -8.63
CA ALA A 312 4.47 36.30 -7.60
C ALA A 312 5.71 35.50 -8.01
N LEU A 313 5.67 34.75 -9.12
CA LEU A 313 6.88 34.14 -9.67
C LEU A 313 7.74 35.27 -10.23
N THR A 314 8.89 35.48 -9.60
CA THR A 314 9.90 36.41 -10.10
C THR A 314 10.41 35.89 -11.44
N VAL A 315 9.95 36.50 -12.53
CA VAL A 315 10.45 36.19 -13.87
C VAL A 315 11.92 36.63 -13.91
N PRO A 316 12.87 35.77 -14.31
CA PRO A 316 14.27 36.15 -14.41
C PRO A 316 14.45 37.38 -15.30
N HIS A 317 15.28 38.34 -14.88
CA HIS A 317 15.50 39.60 -15.58
C HIS A 317 16.13 39.44 -16.99
N ILE A 318 16.69 38.26 -17.29
CA ILE A 318 17.13 37.90 -18.65
C ILE A 318 15.97 37.77 -19.64
N ILE A 319 14.75 37.51 -19.16
CA ILE A 319 13.50 37.46 -19.94
C ILE A 319 12.69 38.74 -19.68
N ASP A 320 13.36 39.89 -19.71
CA ASP A 320 12.68 41.18 -19.60
C ASP A 320 12.23 41.66 -21.00
N ILE A 321 10.99 41.29 -21.34
CA ILE A 321 10.37 41.68 -22.61
C ILE A 321 10.05 43.19 -22.59
N GLU A 322 9.70 43.76 -21.43
CA GLU A 322 9.40 45.19 -21.30
C GLU A 322 10.66 46.03 -21.51
N GLY A 323 11.77 45.66 -20.86
CA GLY A 323 13.08 46.29 -21.07
C GLY A 323 13.59 46.14 -22.52
N ASN A 324 13.33 45.00 -23.16
CA ASN A 324 13.63 44.82 -24.58
C ASN A 324 12.75 45.68 -25.50
N GLU A 325 11.45 45.80 -25.19
CA GLU A 325 10.53 46.71 -25.88
C GLU A 325 11.02 48.16 -25.73
N GLU A 326 11.42 48.62 -24.55
CA GLU A 326 11.95 49.98 -24.33
C GLU A 326 13.24 50.25 -25.14
N ASN A 327 14.17 49.30 -25.15
CA ASN A 327 15.45 49.42 -25.86
C ASN A 327 15.31 49.42 -27.38
N GLN A 328 14.39 48.62 -27.93
CA GLN A 328 14.13 48.58 -29.37
C GLN A 328 13.25 49.76 -29.86
N GLY A 329 12.91 50.71 -28.99
CA GLY A 329 12.09 51.86 -29.33
C GLY A 329 10.60 51.55 -29.34
N GLY A 330 10.14 50.72 -28.40
CA GLY A 330 8.75 50.47 -28.09
C GLY A 330 7.96 51.77 -27.99
N PHE A 331 6.81 51.80 -28.66
CA PHE A 331 5.99 52.99 -28.94
C PHE A 331 6.60 54.08 -29.86
N LYS A 332 7.92 54.15 -30.06
CA LYS A 332 8.56 55.10 -31.01
C LYS A 332 8.44 54.67 -32.48
N GLY A 333 8.18 53.38 -32.74
CA GLY A 333 7.98 52.82 -34.09
C GLY A 333 6.61 53.09 -34.76
N GLY A 334 5.74 53.91 -34.18
CA GLY A 334 4.51 54.42 -34.83
C GLY A 334 3.36 53.43 -35.08
N ASN A 335 3.63 52.12 -35.10
CA ASN A 335 2.58 51.11 -35.29
C ASN A 335 1.98 50.71 -33.95
N ALA A 336 0.72 51.10 -33.73
CA ALA A 336 -0.05 50.59 -32.61
C ALA A 336 -0.29 49.08 -32.77
N LYS A 337 -0.26 48.33 -31.67
CA LYS A 337 -0.60 46.89 -31.66
C LYS A 337 -1.98 46.68 -32.31
N ASP A 338 -2.12 45.61 -33.09
CA ASP A 338 -3.35 45.29 -33.84
C ASP A 338 -4.59 45.24 -32.92
N VAL A 339 -5.78 45.46 -33.46
CA VAL A 339 -7.07 45.49 -32.74
C VAL A 339 -7.31 44.20 -31.95
N GLU A 340 -6.81 43.07 -32.46
CA GLU A 340 -6.88 41.78 -31.78
C GLU A 340 -5.83 41.60 -30.67
N MET A 341 -4.71 42.32 -30.75
CA MET A 341 -3.63 42.32 -29.77
C MET A 341 -3.86 43.30 -28.62
N ARG A 342 -5.05 43.93 -28.58
CA ARG A 342 -5.48 44.82 -27.49
C ARG A 342 -6.44 44.07 -26.56
N PRO A 343 -6.31 44.21 -25.23
CA PRO A 343 -7.22 43.58 -24.29
C PRO A 343 -8.64 44.13 -24.47
N ARG A 344 -9.59 43.28 -24.87
CA ARG A 344 -11.01 43.60 -24.99
C ARG A 344 -11.80 42.90 -23.89
N SER A 345 -12.80 43.59 -23.32
CA SER A 345 -13.72 43.01 -22.33
C SER A 345 -14.50 41.80 -22.89
N ASN A 346 -14.75 41.77 -24.20
CA ASN A 346 -15.61 40.78 -24.84
C ASN A 346 -14.86 39.48 -25.23
N ILE A 347 -13.55 39.40 -24.97
CA ILE A 347 -12.73 38.21 -25.25
C ILE A 347 -11.84 37.94 -24.03
N PRO A 348 -12.40 37.40 -22.93
CA PRO A 348 -11.62 37.07 -21.74
C PRO A 348 -10.78 35.79 -21.91
N ILE A 349 -10.69 35.24 -23.12
CA ILE A 349 -10.11 33.91 -23.45
C ILE A 349 -8.74 33.69 -22.80
N VAL A 350 -7.88 34.70 -22.82
CA VAL A 350 -6.51 34.60 -22.27
C VAL A 350 -6.54 34.59 -20.75
N ARG A 351 -7.36 35.43 -20.12
CA ARG A 351 -7.49 35.48 -18.65
C ARG A 351 -8.09 34.19 -18.11
N THR A 352 -9.11 33.66 -18.77
CA THR A 352 -9.75 32.41 -18.38
C THR A 352 -8.85 31.20 -18.59
N LEU A 353 -8.10 31.16 -19.70
CA LEU A 353 -7.14 30.10 -19.95
C LEU A 353 -6.00 30.13 -18.93
N ASN A 354 -5.42 31.30 -18.66
CA ASN A 354 -4.34 31.44 -17.68
C ASN A 354 -4.79 31.07 -16.26
N SER A 355 -5.97 31.52 -15.84
CA SER A 355 -6.54 31.15 -14.55
C SER A 355 -6.83 29.64 -14.46
N LEU A 356 -7.30 29.04 -15.55
CA LEU A 356 -7.56 27.61 -15.60
C LEU A 356 -6.27 26.79 -15.58
N SER A 357 -5.25 27.18 -16.35
CA SER A 357 -3.95 26.52 -16.34
C SER A 357 -3.30 26.63 -14.97
N GLU A 358 -3.40 27.80 -14.32
CA GLU A 358 -2.92 28.00 -12.94
C GLU A 358 -3.61 27.03 -11.97
N LYS A 359 -4.94 26.91 -12.05
CA LYS A 359 -5.69 25.98 -11.21
C LYS A 359 -5.37 24.51 -11.49
N ILE A 360 -5.13 24.14 -12.75
CA ILE A 360 -4.72 22.78 -13.10
C ILE A 360 -3.34 22.50 -12.52
N MET A 361 -2.38 23.42 -12.68
CA MET A 361 -1.02 23.30 -12.12
C MET A 361 -1.01 23.32 -10.59
N ALA A 362 -1.85 24.13 -9.94
CA ALA A 362 -1.97 24.16 -8.48
C ALA A 362 -2.48 22.84 -7.88
N ASN A 363 -3.19 22.02 -8.67
CA ASN A 363 -3.67 20.70 -8.26
C ASN A 363 -2.68 19.57 -8.60
N VAL A 364 -1.61 19.85 -9.34
CA VAL A 364 -0.53 18.88 -9.58
C VAL A 364 0.30 18.79 -8.29
N PRO A 365 0.54 17.57 -7.75
CA PRO A 365 1.30 17.42 -6.53
C PRO A 365 2.71 18.01 -6.68
N PRO A 366 3.25 18.63 -5.62
CA PRO A 366 4.52 19.35 -5.65
C PRO A 366 5.74 18.44 -5.89
N SER A 367 5.57 17.14 -6.09
CA SER A 367 6.65 16.21 -6.44
C SER A 367 7.38 16.54 -7.74
N ASP A 368 6.75 17.31 -8.66
CA ASP A 368 7.42 17.89 -9.84
C ASP A 368 8.08 19.24 -9.55
N ILE A 369 7.70 19.91 -8.46
CA ILE A 369 8.38 21.09 -7.95
C ILE A 369 9.55 20.54 -7.15
N THR A 370 10.67 20.33 -7.85
CA THR A 370 11.91 19.96 -7.19
C THR A 370 12.10 20.87 -5.97
N ALA A 371 12.43 20.31 -4.80
CA ALA A 371 12.53 21.00 -3.50
C ALA A 371 13.52 22.19 -3.45
N TYR A 372 14.01 22.64 -4.60
CA TYR A 372 14.94 23.72 -4.82
C TYR A 372 14.28 25.10 -4.95
N ASP A 373 12.95 25.19 -4.99
CA ASP A 373 12.24 26.47 -5.23
C ASP A 373 11.90 27.27 -3.95
N ALA A 374 12.28 26.77 -2.76
CA ALA A 374 11.99 27.45 -1.49
C ALA A 374 12.93 28.64 -1.19
N ASP A 375 14.14 28.66 -1.76
CA ASP A 375 15.14 29.71 -1.54
C ASP A 375 15.35 30.54 -2.82
N GLY A 376 14.53 31.57 -3.00
CA GLY A 376 14.59 32.50 -4.13
C GLY A 376 15.91 33.30 -4.29
N LEU A 377 16.93 33.06 -3.46
CA LEU A 377 18.23 33.73 -3.53
C LEU A 377 19.31 32.94 -4.29
N TYR A 378 19.15 31.61 -4.45
CA TYR A 378 20.14 30.76 -5.15
C TYR A 378 19.90 30.63 -6.66
N ASN A 379 18.79 31.16 -7.19
CA ASN A 379 18.46 31.05 -8.62
C ASN A 379 19.46 31.75 -9.54
N ALA A 380 20.01 32.91 -9.16
CA ALA A 380 20.99 33.62 -9.98
C ALA A 380 22.29 32.81 -10.21
N SER A 381 22.73 32.02 -9.21
CA SER A 381 23.91 31.17 -9.35
C SER A 381 23.65 29.95 -10.26
N LYS A 382 22.43 29.41 -10.23
CA LYS A 382 22.00 28.29 -11.07
C LYS A 382 21.82 28.73 -12.53
N GLU A 383 21.35 29.96 -12.75
CA GLU A 383 21.28 30.62 -14.07
C GLU A 383 22.66 30.76 -14.73
N LEU A 384 23.71 30.94 -13.94
CA LEU A 384 25.09 31.01 -14.42
C LEU A 384 25.73 29.63 -14.66
N THR A 385 25.11 28.54 -14.20
CA THR A 385 25.63 27.17 -14.42
C THR A 385 25.22 26.64 -15.80
N LEU A 386 26.10 26.77 -16.79
CA LEU A 386 25.92 26.18 -18.10
C LEU A 386 26.06 24.65 -18.02
N ARG A 387 25.14 23.93 -18.67
CA ARG A 387 25.10 22.45 -18.68
C ARG A 387 26.40 21.83 -19.21
N ASP A 388 27.05 22.51 -20.15
CA ASP A 388 28.28 22.06 -20.82
C ASP A 388 29.56 22.31 -20.00
N LEU A 389 29.48 23.17 -18.98
CA LEU A 389 30.59 23.49 -18.06
C LEU A 389 30.49 22.74 -16.73
N ARG A 390 29.44 21.92 -16.55
CA ARG A 390 29.40 20.97 -15.43
C ARG A 390 30.47 19.92 -15.68
N GLY A 391 31.39 19.75 -14.74
CA GLY A 391 32.22 18.55 -14.71
C GLY A 391 31.34 17.31 -14.60
N ASP A 392 31.88 16.14 -14.95
CA ASP A 392 31.19 14.88 -14.72
C ASP A 392 30.73 14.82 -13.26
N GLU A 393 29.44 14.62 -13.03
CA GLU A 393 28.92 14.49 -11.66
C GLU A 393 29.67 13.37 -10.97
N GLU A 394 30.23 13.63 -9.77
CA GLU A 394 30.96 12.61 -9.01
C GLU A 394 30.04 11.42 -8.77
N GLU A 395 30.22 10.37 -9.58
CA GLU A 395 29.48 9.13 -9.43
C GLU A 395 29.83 8.55 -8.06
N ARG A 396 28.91 8.66 -7.09
CA ARG A 396 29.04 8.05 -5.76
C ARG A 396 28.88 6.53 -5.84
N ARG A 397 29.68 5.87 -6.67
CA ARG A 397 29.75 4.41 -6.72
C ARG A 397 30.55 3.95 -5.50
N ILE A 398 29.91 3.12 -4.67
CA ILE A 398 30.60 2.46 -3.56
C ILE A 398 31.60 1.48 -4.18
N MET A 399 32.87 1.88 -4.26
CA MET A 399 33.94 0.99 -4.73
C MET A 399 34.18 -0.10 -3.69
N LEU A 400 33.65 -1.30 -3.96
CA LEU A 400 33.85 -2.47 -3.12
C LEU A 400 35.24 -3.06 -3.35
N ASN A 401 36.20 -2.70 -2.51
CA ASN A 401 37.53 -3.33 -2.49
C ASN A 401 37.46 -4.71 -1.79
N ILE A 402 37.26 -5.77 -2.57
CA ILE A 402 37.22 -7.15 -2.07
C ILE A 402 38.64 -7.58 -1.70
N LYS A 403 38.93 -7.67 -0.39
CA LYS A 403 40.25 -8.06 0.14
C LYS A 403 40.57 -9.54 -0.01
N GLU A 404 39.56 -10.41 0.01
CA GLU A 404 39.73 -11.87 0.00
C GLU A 404 39.26 -12.53 -1.29
N ARG A 405 39.79 -12.06 -2.43
CA ARG A 405 39.42 -12.62 -3.75
C ARG A 405 39.71 -14.13 -3.84
N ASN A 406 40.81 -14.58 -3.25
CA ASN A 406 41.22 -15.99 -3.30
C ASN A 406 40.28 -16.89 -2.48
N ASN A 407 39.80 -16.46 -1.31
CA ASN A 407 38.87 -17.25 -0.50
C ASN A 407 37.48 -17.39 -1.13
N PHE A 408 37.07 -16.39 -1.93
CA PHE A 408 35.82 -16.45 -2.68
C PHE A 408 35.85 -17.53 -3.78
N PHE A 409 37.00 -17.77 -4.40
CA PHE A 409 37.17 -18.85 -5.39
C PHE A 409 37.45 -20.22 -4.75
N THR A 410 37.86 -20.29 -3.48
CA THR A 410 38.09 -21.58 -2.80
C THR A 410 36.84 -22.19 -2.18
N SER A 411 35.85 -21.38 -1.78
CA SER A 411 34.68 -21.84 -0.99
C SER A 411 33.55 -22.46 -1.81
N LYS A 412 33.51 -22.26 -3.13
CA LYS A 412 32.44 -22.79 -4.00
C LYS A 412 32.70 -24.18 -4.58
N ASP A 413 33.88 -24.77 -4.36
CA ASP A 413 34.22 -26.10 -4.89
C ASP A 413 34.23 -27.17 -3.78
N SER A 414 33.12 -27.89 -3.61
CA SER A 414 33.12 -29.29 -3.11
C SER A 414 32.47 -30.13 -4.19
N PRO A 415 33.15 -31.12 -4.79
CA PRO A 415 33.84 -32.25 -4.15
C PRO A 415 35.33 -32.40 -4.52
N ALA A 416 35.97 -31.34 -5.03
CA ALA A 416 37.40 -31.33 -5.35
C ALA A 416 38.32 -31.18 -4.10
N SER A 417 37.75 -31.09 -2.89
CA SER A 417 38.53 -30.87 -1.66
C SER A 417 39.36 -32.09 -1.24
N ARG A 418 38.92 -33.31 -1.59
CA ARG A 418 39.72 -34.54 -1.36
C ARG A 418 40.99 -34.54 -2.21
N ASP A 419 40.89 -34.10 -3.47
CA ASP A 419 42.04 -34.00 -4.36
C ASP A 419 42.92 -32.78 -4.05
N ARG A 420 42.36 -31.66 -3.59
CA ARG A 420 43.15 -30.48 -3.15
C ARG A 420 43.96 -30.75 -1.89
N GLY A 421 43.44 -31.53 -0.93
CA GLY A 421 44.23 -31.95 0.24
C GLY A 421 45.45 -32.78 -0.15
N MET A 422 45.29 -33.68 -1.14
CA MET A 422 46.40 -34.44 -1.73
C MET A 422 47.33 -33.57 -2.57
N LEU A 423 46.82 -32.59 -3.32
CA LEU A 423 47.61 -31.71 -4.19
C LEU A 423 48.38 -30.64 -3.40
N ALA A 424 47.80 -30.12 -2.31
CA ALA A 424 48.47 -29.20 -1.39
C ALA A 424 49.53 -29.90 -0.53
N SER A 425 49.38 -31.20 -0.28
CA SER A 425 50.38 -32.04 0.39
C SER A 425 51.49 -32.50 -0.55
N GLN A 426 51.32 -32.39 -1.87
CA GLN A 426 52.34 -32.75 -2.85
C GLN A 426 53.37 -31.62 -2.99
N ARG A 427 54.65 -31.95 -2.84
CA ARG A 427 55.74 -31.01 -3.09
C ARG A 427 55.86 -30.82 -4.60
N PRO A 428 55.89 -29.57 -5.11
CA PRO A 428 55.92 -29.30 -6.55
C PRO A 428 57.15 -29.89 -7.25
N GLU A 429 58.27 -30.03 -6.52
CA GLU A 429 59.51 -30.64 -7.00
C GLU A 429 59.33 -32.12 -7.36
N ASP A 430 58.59 -32.88 -6.55
CA ASP A 430 58.35 -34.30 -6.78
C ASP A 430 57.40 -34.54 -7.97
N VAL A 431 56.44 -33.64 -8.17
CA VAL A 431 55.51 -33.67 -9.31
C VAL A 431 56.26 -33.35 -10.60
N LEU A 432 57.12 -32.33 -10.59
CA LEU A 432 57.96 -31.96 -11.73
C LEU A 432 58.95 -33.08 -12.08
N ALA A 433 59.59 -33.70 -11.09
CA ALA A 433 60.47 -34.85 -11.31
C ALA A 433 59.71 -36.05 -11.90
N LYS A 434 58.51 -36.34 -11.42
CA LYS A 434 57.64 -37.38 -12.01
C LYS A 434 57.23 -37.04 -13.44
N MET A 435 56.89 -35.78 -13.74
CA MET A 435 56.50 -35.39 -15.10
C MET A 435 57.67 -35.40 -16.08
N GLN A 436 58.86 -34.97 -15.63
CA GLN A 436 60.09 -35.06 -16.41
C GLN A 436 60.45 -36.52 -16.68
N ASN A 437 60.34 -37.40 -15.68
CA ASN A 437 60.56 -38.82 -15.86
C ASN A 437 59.55 -39.44 -16.84
N PHE A 438 58.27 -39.09 -16.73
CA PHE A 438 57.22 -39.56 -17.65
C PHE A 438 57.49 -39.16 -19.11
N ASN A 439 58.05 -37.97 -19.33
CA ASN A 439 58.49 -37.52 -20.65
C ASN A 439 59.75 -38.27 -21.15
N THR A 440 60.66 -38.66 -20.25
CA THR A 440 61.89 -39.38 -20.62
C THR A 440 61.72 -40.89 -20.80
N THR A 441 60.73 -41.52 -20.15
CA THR A 441 60.44 -42.96 -20.28
C THR A 441 59.53 -43.28 -21.46
N ARG A 442 59.20 -42.31 -22.31
CA ARG A 442 58.40 -42.54 -23.51
C ARG A 442 59.28 -43.27 -24.54
N PRO A 443 59.02 -44.54 -24.87
CA PRO A 443 59.80 -45.21 -25.89
C PRO A 443 59.57 -44.50 -27.22
N ASP A 444 60.66 -44.15 -27.90
CA ASP A 444 60.68 -43.58 -29.24
C ASP A 444 59.88 -44.48 -30.22
N LYS A 445 58.59 -44.21 -30.35
CA LYS A 445 57.83 -44.51 -31.55
C LYS A 445 57.40 -43.18 -32.13
N THR A 446 58.23 -42.76 -33.08
CA THR A 446 58.04 -41.70 -34.06
C THR A 446 56.59 -41.31 -34.28
N GLY A 447 56.27 -40.06 -33.91
CA GLY A 447 55.31 -39.24 -34.64
C GLY A 447 53.85 -39.34 -34.26
N ASP A 448 53.50 -39.25 -32.96
CA ASP A 448 52.26 -38.55 -32.58
C ASP A 448 52.32 -38.09 -31.11
N ILE A 449 51.99 -36.83 -30.86
CA ILE A 449 52.02 -36.19 -29.53
C ILE A 449 50.61 -36.21 -28.90
N GLY A 450 49.66 -36.97 -29.46
CA GLY A 450 48.34 -37.18 -28.87
C GLY A 450 48.35 -38.05 -27.61
N LEU A 451 47.54 -37.66 -26.62
CA LEU A 451 47.16 -38.41 -25.41
C LEU A 451 46.35 -39.67 -25.77
N GLN A 452 46.96 -40.59 -26.51
CA GLN A 452 46.36 -41.87 -26.89
C GLN A 452 47.06 -42.98 -26.11
N ILE A 453 47.02 -42.86 -24.79
CA ILE A 453 47.37 -43.95 -23.88
C ILE A 453 46.09 -44.76 -23.70
N ASP A 454 46.04 -45.92 -24.35
CA ASP A 454 45.18 -47.08 -24.05
C ASP A 454 43.74 -46.77 -23.63
N ILE A 455 42.96 -46.16 -24.51
CA ILE A 455 41.51 -46.40 -24.51
C ILE A 455 41.24 -47.46 -25.57
N ASP A 456 41.32 -48.72 -25.15
CA ASP A 456 40.94 -49.89 -25.94
C ASP A 456 39.43 -49.85 -26.18
N PHE A 457 39.01 -49.09 -27.18
CA PHE A 457 37.63 -49.06 -27.68
C PHE A 457 37.43 -50.24 -28.64
N ASP A 458 37.18 -51.42 -28.09
CA ASP A 458 36.69 -52.54 -28.89
C ASP A 458 35.18 -52.36 -29.14
N ILE A 459 34.87 -51.50 -30.12
CA ILE A 459 33.49 -51.11 -30.49
C ILE A 459 32.77 -52.21 -31.31
N ASP A 460 33.50 -53.21 -31.82
CA ASP A 460 32.96 -54.24 -32.74
C ASP A 460 32.79 -55.65 -32.13
N SER A 461 32.98 -55.83 -30.81
CA SER A 461 32.80 -57.14 -30.18
C SER A 461 31.32 -57.42 -29.86
N ASP A 462 30.62 -57.98 -30.85
CA ASP A 462 29.22 -58.44 -30.82
C ASP A 462 29.09 -59.90 -30.33
N SER A 463 30.05 -60.37 -29.53
CA SER A 463 30.10 -61.76 -29.06
C SER A 463 29.56 -61.89 -27.63
N ASP A 464 28.37 -62.49 -27.52
CA ASP A 464 27.63 -62.83 -26.28
C ASP A 464 28.32 -63.88 -25.38
N ASN A 465 29.63 -64.12 -25.51
CA ASN A 465 30.32 -65.16 -24.76
C ASN A 465 31.73 -64.73 -24.30
N GLU A 466 31.78 -63.89 -23.29
CA GLU A 466 32.52 -64.12 -22.03
C GLU A 466 32.54 -62.84 -21.20
N SER A 467 31.98 -62.93 -20.00
CA SER A 467 31.92 -61.85 -19.03
C SER A 467 33.32 -61.50 -18.49
N LYS A 468 34.00 -60.51 -19.09
CA LYS A 468 35.06 -59.76 -18.39
C LYS A 468 34.41 -58.70 -17.49
N THR A 469 34.68 -58.80 -16.19
CA THR A 469 34.09 -58.03 -15.07
C THR A 469 34.38 -56.53 -15.05
N GLY A 470 34.72 -55.90 -16.18
CA GLY A 470 35.01 -54.46 -16.25
C GLY A 470 34.47 -53.71 -17.48
N ALA A 471 33.89 -54.41 -18.48
CA ALA A 471 33.55 -53.81 -19.77
C ALA A 471 32.11 -53.27 -19.90
N ASN A 472 31.23 -53.57 -18.94
CA ASN A 472 29.82 -53.17 -19.03
C ASN A 472 29.52 -51.75 -18.52
N THR A 473 30.46 -51.10 -17.83
CA THR A 473 30.22 -49.79 -17.19
C THR A 473 29.95 -48.67 -18.20
N THR A 474 30.57 -48.72 -19.38
CA THR A 474 30.40 -47.70 -20.43
C THR A 474 29.08 -47.86 -21.17
N ARG A 475 28.70 -49.10 -21.52
CA ARG A 475 27.38 -49.38 -22.13
C ARG A 475 26.24 -49.10 -21.16
N ASP A 476 26.39 -49.43 -19.88
CA ASP A 476 25.38 -49.13 -18.87
C ASP A 476 25.28 -47.62 -18.61
N ALA A 477 26.41 -46.90 -18.58
CA ALA A 477 26.43 -45.44 -18.50
C ALA A 477 25.81 -44.76 -19.74
N ILE A 478 26.05 -45.28 -20.95
CA ILE A 478 25.41 -44.78 -22.18
C ILE A 478 23.91 -45.02 -22.14
N LYS A 479 23.45 -46.20 -21.71
CA LYS A 479 22.01 -46.49 -21.55
C LYS A 479 21.36 -45.61 -20.48
N GLU A 480 22.06 -45.32 -19.38
CA GLU A 480 21.57 -44.42 -18.33
C GLU A 480 21.50 -42.98 -18.83
N ALA A 481 22.52 -42.50 -19.53
CA ALA A 481 22.53 -41.18 -20.15
C ALA A 481 21.46 -41.05 -21.25
N GLU A 482 21.28 -42.06 -22.09
CA GLU A 482 20.23 -42.09 -23.12
C GLU A 482 18.84 -42.04 -22.47
N LYS A 483 18.63 -42.80 -21.39
CA LYS A 483 17.37 -42.77 -20.63
C LYS A 483 17.13 -41.39 -20.01
N ASP A 484 18.16 -40.74 -19.48
CA ASP A 484 18.06 -39.39 -18.91
C ASP A 484 17.71 -38.34 -19.98
N VAL A 485 18.38 -38.39 -21.13
CA VAL A 485 18.10 -37.54 -22.29
C VAL A 485 16.66 -37.74 -22.78
N MET A 486 16.20 -38.99 -22.92
CA MET A 486 14.84 -39.28 -23.34
C MET A 486 13.81 -38.83 -22.32
N ASN A 487 14.09 -38.98 -21.02
CA ASN A 487 13.23 -38.44 -19.95
C ASN A 487 13.16 -36.91 -20.01
N GLY A 488 14.29 -36.23 -20.21
CA GLY A 488 14.36 -34.78 -20.38
C GLY A 488 13.56 -34.29 -21.59
N ILE A 489 13.67 -34.98 -22.74
CA ILE A 489 12.89 -34.69 -23.95
C ILE A 489 11.40 -34.91 -23.69
N HIS A 490 11.02 -36.00 -23.01
CA HIS A 490 9.64 -36.27 -22.64
C HIS A 490 9.07 -35.19 -21.70
N GLN A 491 9.85 -34.73 -20.72
CA GLN A 491 9.47 -33.67 -19.78
C GLN A 491 9.31 -32.31 -20.48
N GLN A 492 10.25 -31.94 -21.34
CA GLN A 492 10.19 -30.69 -22.10
C GLN A 492 9.01 -30.69 -23.08
N ARG A 493 8.74 -31.83 -23.71
CA ARG A 493 7.59 -31.98 -24.60
C ARG A 493 6.27 -31.88 -23.83
N SER A 494 6.17 -32.47 -22.64
CA SER A 494 4.96 -32.33 -21.81
C SER A 494 4.74 -30.91 -21.30
N GLN A 495 5.81 -30.18 -20.94
CA GLN A 495 5.71 -28.79 -20.51
C GLN A 495 5.30 -27.85 -21.66
N LYS A 496 5.81 -28.10 -22.88
CA LYS A 496 5.59 -27.19 -24.02
C LYS A 496 4.27 -27.42 -24.73
N TYR A 497 3.78 -28.66 -24.79
CA TYR A 497 2.61 -29.01 -25.59
C TYR A 497 1.45 -29.60 -24.79
N GLY A 498 1.64 -29.87 -23.49
CA GLY A 498 0.68 -30.65 -22.70
C GLY A 498 0.46 -32.05 -23.30
N ARG A 499 -0.34 -32.89 -22.64
CA ARG A 499 -1.05 -33.97 -23.36
C ARG A 499 -2.40 -33.41 -23.79
N ALA A 500 -2.95 -33.84 -24.93
CA ALA A 500 -4.28 -33.38 -25.38
C ALA A 500 -5.43 -33.74 -24.41
N SER A 501 -5.19 -34.57 -23.39
CA SER A 501 -6.13 -34.87 -22.29
C SER A 501 -5.82 -34.11 -20.98
N ASP A 502 -4.80 -33.26 -20.96
CA ASP A 502 -4.25 -32.61 -19.75
C ASP A 502 -4.92 -31.25 -19.47
N ASP A 503 -5.51 -30.60 -20.49
CA ASP A 503 -6.22 -29.32 -20.33
C ASP A 503 -7.46 -29.42 -19.44
N THR A 504 -8.08 -30.59 -19.35
CA THR A 504 -9.29 -30.82 -18.52
C THR A 504 -9.01 -31.61 -17.25
N SER A 505 -7.85 -32.28 -17.15
CA SER A 505 -7.50 -33.18 -16.05
C SER A 505 -5.98 -33.34 -15.98
N PRO A 506 -5.25 -32.35 -15.41
CA PRO A 506 -3.80 -32.42 -15.30
C PRO A 506 -3.37 -33.69 -14.56
N MET A 507 -2.45 -34.46 -15.16
CA MET A 507 -1.98 -35.77 -14.65
C MET A 507 -3.09 -36.83 -14.44
N GLY A 508 -4.27 -36.63 -15.03
CA GLY A 508 -5.44 -37.50 -14.88
C GLY A 508 -6.22 -37.29 -13.58
N LEU A 509 -5.99 -36.19 -12.87
CA LEU A 509 -6.75 -35.83 -11.68
C LEU A 509 -8.09 -35.17 -12.03
N PRO A 510 -9.19 -35.50 -11.33
CA PRO A 510 -10.44 -34.77 -11.44
C PRO A 510 -10.29 -33.28 -11.08
N PRO A 511 -11.03 -32.36 -11.73
CA PRO A 511 -10.86 -30.92 -11.53
C PRO A 511 -11.10 -30.47 -10.09
N GLN A 512 -12.03 -31.12 -9.38
CA GLN A 512 -12.32 -30.82 -7.97
C GLN A 512 -11.12 -31.14 -7.04
N ILE A 513 -10.49 -32.29 -7.25
CA ILE A 513 -9.29 -32.69 -6.50
C ILE A 513 -8.11 -31.82 -6.87
N PHE A 514 -7.98 -31.45 -8.15
CA PHE A 514 -6.94 -30.52 -8.58
C PHE A 514 -7.09 -29.14 -7.92
N GLU A 515 -8.29 -28.56 -7.90
CA GLU A 515 -8.56 -27.30 -7.19
C GLU A 515 -8.24 -27.41 -5.69
N LYS A 516 -8.63 -28.52 -5.05
CA LYS A 516 -8.23 -28.81 -3.66
C LYS A 516 -6.71 -28.93 -3.48
N CYS A 517 -5.99 -29.56 -4.43
CA CYS A 517 -4.53 -29.62 -4.42
C CYS A 517 -3.92 -28.22 -4.54
N VAL A 518 -4.45 -27.35 -5.41
CA VAL A 518 -3.99 -25.97 -5.58
C VAL A 518 -4.22 -25.16 -4.29
N LEU A 519 -5.40 -25.30 -3.66
CA LEU A 519 -5.71 -24.61 -2.41
C LEU A 519 -4.86 -25.12 -1.24
N THR A 520 -4.68 -26.44 -1.12
CA THR A 520 -3.81 -27.02 -0.08
C THR A 520 -2.35 -26.62 -0.30
N HIS A 521 -1.88 -26.58 -1.54
CA HIS A 521 -0.57 -26.06 -1.89
C HIS A 521 -0.41 -24.59 -1.49
N ALA A 522 -1.34 -23.72 -1.90
CA ALA A 522 -1.30 -22.30 -1.58
C ALA A 522 -1.28 -22.07 -0.06
N THR A 523 -2.20 -22.68 0.68
CA THR A 523 -2.27 -22.54 2.14
C THR A 523 -1.05 -23.12 2.87
N THR A 524 -0.51 -24.25 2.41
CA THR A 524 0.72 -24.82 2.98
C THR A 524 1.93 -23.92 2.75
N ILE A 525 2.04 -23.30 1.57
CA ILE A 525 3.11 -22.32 1.28
C ILE A 525 2.96 -21.08 2.16
N GLU A 526 1.75 -20.63 2.45
CA GLU A 526 1.56 -19.51 3.38
C GLU A 526 2.05 -19.83 4.78
N PHE A 527 1.71 -20.99 5.32
CA PHE A 527 2.25 -21.40 6.62
C PHE A 527 3.77 -21.57 6.58
N LEU A 528 4.33 -21.99 5.44
CA LEU A 528 5.77 -22.10 5.26
C LEU A 528 6.44 -20.72 5.25
N HIS A 529 5.88 -19.73 4.54
CA HIS A 529 6.38 -18.35 4.55
C HIS A 529 6.30 -17.76 5.96
N GLN A 530 5.16 -17.91 6.64
CA GLN A 530 4.99 -17.44 8.02
C GLN A 530 5.98 -18.10 8.97
N PHE A 531 6.22 -19.40 8.80
CA PHE A 531 7.21 -20.14 9.59
C PHE A 531 8.62 -19.60 9.36
N TRP A 532 9.07 -19.42 8.13
CA TRP A 532 10.43 -18.91 7.86
C TRP A 532 10.60 -17.45 8.28
N ASP A 533 9.59 -16.61 8.07
CA ASP A 533 9.59 -15.21 8.52
C ASP A 533 9.66 -15.12 10.05
N GLY A 534 9.08 -16.09 10.78
CA GLY A 534 9.19 -16.21 12.24
C GLY A 534 10.53 -16.78 12.68
N PHE A 535 10.89 -17.93 12.12
CA PHE A 535 12.07 -18.69 12.50
C PHE A 535 13.38 -17.93 12.22
N LEU A 536 13.44 -17.15 11.13
CA LEU A 536 14.64 -16.38 10.76
C LEU A 536 14.68 -14.97 11.36
N SER A 537 13.61 -14.48 12.01
CA SER A 537 13.64 -13.13 12.59
C SER A 537 14.50 -13.06 13.85
N GLY A 538 14.71 -14.19 14.54
CA GLY A 538 15.52 -14.25 15.75
C GLY A 538 14.89 -13.58 16.97
N ASP A 539 13.60 -13.22 16.89
CA ASP A 539 12.88 -12.57 17.99
C ASP A 539 12.36 -13.60 19.00
N PRO A 540 12.71 -13.51 20.28
CA PRO A 540 12.29 -14.47 21.30
C PRO A 540 10.78 -14.46 21.54
N ASP A 541 10.13 -13.31 21.37
CA ASP A 541 8.68 -13.16 21.56
C ASP A 541 7.86 -13.98 20.56
N ARG A 542 8.45 -14.30 19.39
CA ARG A 542 7.80 -15.08 18.33
C ARG A 542 8.04 -16.58 18.46
N ALA A 543 8.79 -17.04 19.47
CA ALA A 543 9.10 -18.46 19.66
C ALA A 543 7.84 -19.33 19.84
N THR A 544 6.86 -18.82 20.58
CA THR A 544 5.57 -19.51 20.76
C THR A 544 4.79 -19.60 19.44
N GLU A 545 4.80 -18.53 18.64
CA GLU A 545 4.20 -18.53 17.30
C GLU A 545 4.85 -19.56 16.37
N VAL A 546 6.19 -19.64 16.38
CA VAL A 546 6.95 -20.60 15.58
C VAL A 546 6.62 -22.04 15.97
N GLN A 547 6.42 -22.33 17.26
CA GLN A 547 5.96 -23.64 17.72
C GLN A 547 4.60 -24.02 17.13
N TYR A 548 3.62 -23.11 17.17
CA TYR A 548 2.31 -23.36 16.58
C TYR A 548 2.37 -23.50 15.06
N LEU A 549 3.23 -22.72 14.40
CA LEU A 549 3.45 -22.83 12.97
C LEU A 549 4.10 -24.16 12.61
N ALA A 550 5.09 -24.65 13.38
CA ALA A 550 5.69 -25.96 13.18
C ALA A 550 4.65 -27.10 13.29
N GLU A 551 3.75 -27.02 14.27
CA GLU A 551 2.63 -27.97 14.38
C GLU A 551 1.69 -27.87 13.17
N SER A 552 1.38 -26.66 12.72
CA SER A 552 0.56 -26.43 11.52
C SER A 552 1.20 -27.01 10.26
N LEU A 553 2.54 -26.95 10.14
CA LEU A 553 3.28 -27.57 9.03
C LEU A 553 3.16 -29.11 9.08
N ALA A 554 3.22 -29.72 10.27
CA ALA A 554 2.97 -31.16 10.42
C ALA A 554 1.54 -31.54 10.03
N ARG A 555 0.54 -30.77 10.47
CA ARG A 555 -0.87 -30.95 10.05
C ARG A 555 -1.04 -30.74 8.54
N SER A 556 -0.32 -29.80 7.94
CA SER A 556 -0.37 -29.55 6.49
C SER A 556 0.16 -30.75 5.67
N MET A 557 1.17 -31.47 6.19
CA MET A 557 1.66 -32.71 5.59
C MET A 557 0.60 -33.81 5.64
N MET A 558 -0.08 -33.97 6.77
CA MET A 558 -1.20 -34.91 6.91
C MET A 558 -2.35 -34.58 5.96
N ARG A 559 -2.64 -33.28 5.77
CA ARG A 559 -3.67 -32.82 4.84
C ARG A 559 -3.34 -33.14 3.39
N ILE A 560 -2.07 -32.98 2.97
CA ILE A 560 -1.62 -33.37 1.62
C ILE A 560 -1.82 -34.88 1.42
N GLN A 561 -1.50 -35.69 2.43
CA GLN A 561 -1.74 -37.14 2.39
C GLN A 561 -3.23 -37.47 2.31
N ALA A 562 -4.08 -36.78 3.08
CA ALA A 562 -5.53 -36.98 3.03
C ALA A 562 -6.14 -36.64 1.66
N VAL A 563 -5.67 -35.56 1.00
CA VAL A 563 -6.09 -35.25 -0.38
C VAL A 563 -5.60 -36.31 -1.36
N ALA A 564 -4.41 -36.86 -1.14
CA ALA A 564 -3.89 -37.96 -1.95
C ALA A 564 -4.72 -39.25 -1.77
N ASP A 565 -5.21 -39.52 -0.57
CA ASP A 565 -6.11 -40.65 -0.29
C ASP A 565 -7.50 -40.44 -0.89
N GLU A 566 -8.05 -39.21 -0.81
CA GLU A 566 -9.30 -38.86 -1.48
C GLU A 566 -9.20 -39.05 -3.00
N ALA A 567 -8.06 -38.66 -3.60
CA ALA A 567 -7.78 -38.87 -5.01
C ALA A 567 -7.74 -40.35 -5.40
N GLU A 568 -7.24 -41.23 -4.52
CA GLU A 568 -7.23 -42.67 -4.77
C GLU A 568 -8.64 -43.26 -4.70
N VAL A 569 -9.46 -42.84 -3.72
CA VAL A 569 -10.86 -43.26 -3.63
C VAL A 569 -11.64 -42.86 -4.87
N GLU A 570 -11.45 -41.63 -5.38
CA GLU A 570 -12.08 -41.20 -6.61
C GLU A 570 -11.60 -42.01 -7.81
N ARG A 571 -10.31 -42.28 -7.92
CA ARG A 571 -9.74 -43.15 -8.96
C ARG A 571 -10.31 -44.56 -8.91
N GLU A 572 -10.43 -45.15 -7.72
CA GLU A 572 -11.06 -46.46 -7.52
C GLU A 572 -12.53 -46.45 -7.94
N SER A 573 -13.26 -45.37 -7.66
CA SER A 573 -14.65 -45.21 -8.10
C SER A 573 -14.78 -45.18 -9.63
N ILE A 574 -13.85 -44.51 -10.33
CA ILE A 574 -13.79 -44.46 -11.79
C ILE A 574 -13.46 -45.85 -12.35
N ILE A 575 -12.51 -46.55 -11.74
CA ILE A 575 -12.15 -47.94 -12.07
C ILE A 575 -13.35 -48.87 -11.89
N GLN A 576 -14.12 -48.73 -10.81
CA GLN A 576 -15.30 -49.54 -10.55
C GLN A 576 -16.42 -49.28 -11.56
N LYS A 577 -16.73 -48.01 -11.86
CA LYS A 577 -17.70 -47.63 -12.91
C LYS A 577 -17.30 -48.19 -14.27
N ARG A 578 -16.02 -48.05 -14.63
CA ARG A 578 -15.51 -48.59 -15.89
C ARG A 578 -15.58 -50.12 -15.95
N LYS A 579 -15.28 -50.82 -14.85
CA LYS A 579 -15.48 -52.28 -14.75
C LYS A 579 -16.95 -52.68 -14.90
N GLN A 580 -17.89 -51.90 -14.35
CA GLN A 580 -19.33 -52.14 -14.51
C GLN A 580 -19.78 -51.93 -15.97
N GLU A 581 -19.33 -50.86 -16.64
CA GLU A 581 -19.59 -50.61 -18.06
C GLU A 581 -19.06 -51.73 -18.97
N ILE A 582 -17.87 -52.24 -18.68
CA ILE A 582 -17.29 -53.35 -19.44
C ILE A 582 -18.12 -54.63 -19.23
N ARG A 583 -18.62 -54.88 -18.01
CA ARG A 583 -19.51 -56.02 -17.72
C ARG A 583 -20.83 -55.89 -18.47
N SER A 584 -21.51 -54.75 -18.40
CA SER A 584 -22.78 -54.54 -19.11
C SER A 584 -22.61 -54.57 -20.63
N HIS A 585 -21.49 -54.06 -21.14
CA HIS A 585 -21.15 -54.17 -22.56
C HIS A 585 -20.90 -55.63 -22.98
N PHE A 586 -20.22 -56.41 -22.15
CA PHE A 586 -19.99 -57.83 -22.40
C PHE A 586 -21.30 -58.62 -22.39
N GLU A 587 -22.19 -58.37 -21.43
CA GLU A 587 -23.53 -58.97 -21.36
C GLU A 587 -24.36 -58.62 -22.61
N ARG A 588 -24.28 -57.39 -23.11
CA ARG A 588 -25.03 -56.93 -24.29
C ARG A 588 -24.48 -57.43 -25.62
N THR A 589 -23.16 -57.60 -25.75
CA THR A 589 -22.51 -57.81 -27.06
C THR A 589 -21.69 -59.10 -27.19
N GLY A 590 -21.45 -59.81 -26.08
CA GLY A 590 -20.60 -61.01 -26.01
C GLY A 590 -19.11 -60.76 -26.28
N LYS A 591 -18.70 -59.52 -26.56
CA LYS A 591 -17.31 -59.15 -26.90
C LYS A 591 -16.59 -58.58 -25.69
N LYS A 592 -15.45 -59.18 -25.34
CA LYS A 592 -14.61 -58.73 -24.22
C LYS A 592 -13.74 -57.54 -24.65
N ILE A 593 -13.90 -56.40 -23.97
CA ILE A 593 -13.00 -55.26 -24.11
C ILE A 593 -11.73 -55.53 -23.30
N ARG A 594 -10.55 -55.42 -23.93
CA ARG A 594 -9.27 -55.45 -23.21
C ARG A 594 -9.04 -54.08 -22.56
N TRP A 595 -9.14 -54.03 -21.24
CA TRP A 595 -8.90 -52.83 -20.45
C TRP A 595 -8.10 -53.19 -19.21
N ARG A 596 -7.14 -52.33 -18.83
CA ARG A 596 -6.34 -52.47 -17.61
C ARG A 596 -6.63 -51.30 -16.66
N PRO A 597 -6.73 -51.55 -15.34
CA PRO A 597 -6.89 -50.50 -14.34
C PRO A 597 -5.81 -49.41 -14.41
N ASP A 598 -4.58 -49.79 -14.74
CA ASP A 598 -3.42 -48.88 -14.82
C ASP A 598 -3.52 -47.85 -15.96
N MET A 599 -4.48 -48.01 -16.88
CA MET A 599 -4.75 -47.01 -17.93
C MET A 599 -5.49 -45.79 -17.40
N VAL A 600 -6.07 -45.85 -16.20
CA VAL A 600 -6.67 -44.70 -15.52
C VAL A 600 -5.56 -43.96 -14.79
N GLY A 601 -5.17 -42.81 -15.34
CA GLY A 601 -4.26 -41.85 -14.71
C GLY A 601 -4.89 -41.20 -13.48
N GLY A 602 -4.11 -40.43 -12.71
CA GLY A 602 -4.53 -39.84 -11.44
C GLY A 602 -4.33 -40.76 -10.24
N GLY A 603 -4.91 -40.38 -9.10
CA GLY A 603 -4.78 -41.10 -7.81
C GLY A 603 -3.71 -40.52 -6.88
N ARG A 604 -3.38 -41.27 -5.84
CA ARG A 604 -2.42 -40.88 -4.79
C ARG A 604 -1.05 -40.55 -5.37
N ASP A 605 -0.55 -41.36 -6.28
CA ASP A 605 0.76 -41.18 -6.90
C ASP A 605 0.86 -39.88 -7.72
N ALA A 606 -0.24 -39.44 -8.34
CA ALA A 606 -0.28 -38.19 -9.08
C ALA A 606 -0.21 -36.99 -8.13
N VAL A 607 -0.99 -36.99 -7.06
CA VAL A 607 -0.97 -35.93 -6.04
C VAL A 607 0.40 -35.86 -5.34
N VAL A 608 0.96 -37.00 -4.95
CA VAL A 608 2.29 -37.06 -4.30
C VAL A 608 3.37 -36.53 -5.25
N LYS A 609 3.35 -36.91 -6.53
CA LYS A 609 4.32 -36.38 -7.51
C LYS A 609 4.19 -34.87 -7.71
N MET A 610 2.97 -34.34 -7.77
CA MET A 610 2.75 -32.89 -7.87
C MET A 610 3.22 -32.15 -6.63
N MET A 611 2.91 -32.68 -5.45
CA MET A 611 3.18 -32.04 -4.16
C MET A 611 4.56 -32.38 -3.58
N GLN A 612 5.33 -33.23 -4.24
CA GLN A 612 6.66 -33.68 -3.78
C GLN A 612 7.57 -32.52 -3.35
N PRO A 613 7.73 -31.43 -4.13
CA PRO A 613 8.60 -30.32 -3.74
C PRO A 613 8.12 -29.64 -2.45
N THR A 614 6.79 -29.53 -2.26
CA THR A 614 6.23 -28.98 -1.03
C THR A 614 6.41 -29.92 0.16
N MET A 615 6.26 -31.22 -0.04
CA MET A 615 6.53 -32.22 1.00
C MET A 615 8.00 -32.18 1.45
N ASP A 616 8.93 -32.02 0.52
CA ASP A 616 10.36 -31.92 0.83
C ASP A 616 10.72 -30.57 1.48
N ALA A 617 10.00 -29.49 1.15
CA ALA A 617 10.14 -28.22 1.84
C ALA A 617 9.61 -28.28 3.28
N LEU A 618 8.47 -28.95 3.50
CA LEU A 618 7.90 -29.18 4.83
C LEU A 618 8.82 -30.03 5.71
N ARG A 619 9.35 -31.13 5.18
CA ARG A 619 10.32 -31.97 5.90
C ARG A 619 11.54 -31.16 6.31
N ARG A 620 12.11 -30.39 5.39
CA ARG A 620 13.25 -29.51 5.69
C ARG A 620 12.91 -28.52 6.81
N ALA A 621 11.77 -27.84 6.74
CA ALA A 621 11.35 -26.91 7.79
C ALA A 621 11.24 -27.59 9.17
N GLN A 622 10.65 -28.78 9.23
CA GLN A 622 10.56 -29.58 10.46
C GLN A 622 11.93 -30.05 10.97
N ASP A 623 12.82 -30.47 10.08
CA ASP A 623 14.19 -30.89 10.42
C ASP A 623 15.00 -29.72 10.98
N PHE A 624 14.86 -28.52 10.41
CA PHE A 624 15.50 -27.31 10.93
C PHE A 624 14.92 -26.89 12.29
N TYR A 625 13.61 -26.95 12.45
CA TYR A 625 12.95 -26.66 13.73
C TYR A 625 13.39 -27.62 14.83
N SER A 626 13.37 -28.93 14.56
CA SER A 626 13.79 -29.95 15.53
C SER A 626 15.27 -29.87 15.88
N ARG A 627 16.13 -29.51 14.92
CA ARG A 627 17.54 -29.23 15.17
C ARG A 627 17.73 -28.02 16.08
N ALA A 628 17.07 -26.91 15.78
CA ALA A 628 17.15 -25.69 16.61
C ALA A 628 16.65 -25.94 18.04
N LEU A 629 15.54 -26.67 18.19
CA LEU A 629 15.01 -27.05 19.51
C LEU A 629 15.99 -27.95 20.29
N GLY A 630 16.71 -28.84 19.59
CA GLY A 630 17.79 -29.65 20.17
C GLY A 630 19.02 -28.83 20.58
N GLU A 631 19.36 -27.77 19.84
CA GLU A 631 20.47 -26.86 20.18
C GLU A 631 20.14 -25.97 21.39
N GLU A 632 18.87 -25.58 21.55
CA GLU A 632 18.41 -24.74 22.68
C GLU A 632 18.13 -25.54 23.97
N ASN A 633 18.23 -26.89 23.97
CA ASN A 633 17.92 -27.77 25.11
C ASN A 633 16.54 -27.54 25.74
N VAL A 634 15.57 -27.01 24.98
CA VAL A 634 14.20 -26.85 25.46
C VAL A 634 13.47 -28.17 25.24
N GLN A 635 13.41 -29.01 26.27
CA GLN A 635 12.51 -30.18 26.26
C GLN A 635 11.06 -29.69 26.20
N ILE A 636 10.28 -30.28 25.29
CA ILE A 636 8.83 -30.12 25.20
C ILE A 636 8.25 -30.45 26.58
N SER A 637 7.66 -29.48 27.26
CA SER A 637 6.79 -29.74 28.41
C SER A 637 5.63 -30.60 27.93
N THR A 638 5.74 -31.91 28.15
CA THR A 638 4.63 -32.84 28.12
C THR A 638 3.73 -32.56 29.32
N GLU A 639 2.84 -31.59 29.19
CA GLU A 639 1.63 -31.50 30.01
C GLU A 639 0.42 -31.61 29.08
N GLY A 640 -0.25 -32.76 29.10
CA GLY A 640 -1.47 -32.99 28.33
C GLY A 640 -1.69 -34.44 27.90
N THR A 641 -1.65 -35.39 28.85
CA THR A 641 -2.47 -36.61 28.77
C THR A 641 -3.88 -36.32 29.27
#